data_AF-A0A7G9WG04-F1
#
_entry.id   AF-A0A7G9WG04-F1
#
_cell.length_a   1.000
_cell.length_b   1.000
_cell.length_c   1.000
_cell.angle_alpha   90.00
_cell.angle_beta   90.00
_cell.angle_gamma   90.00
#
_symmetry.space_group_name_H-M   'P 1'
#
loop_
_entity.id
_entity.type
_entity.pdbx_description
1 polymer ?
#
loop_
_entity_poly.entity_id
_entity_poly.type
_entity_poly.pdbx_seq_one_letter_code
_entity_poly.pdbx_strand_id
1 'polypeptide(L)'
;MPKIIFKCRYLKDGTHAANLVKYMATREGVEKLPANIRALPSTAKQRRLIGDLLAQFPDTADLLEYEDYQKQPTIENASEFITAALEQNMDPLGRKDVYVQYIATRPRVEKSGTHGLFSDAEAPPILSEVAEEVSRHTGNVWTPIISLRREDAARLGYDHAAAWMALLRKQRNLFSEQMKISPENLRWYAAFHDEGHHPHCHMIVYSVDPREGYVTKPAINEMRSTLAHEIFQQDLMQIYPDQTARRNELAEQSRVALSEIIGQMESGVYENKVIEDMLSRLSERLKYTSGRKQYGYLKAELKTLVDQIVDELSKDARMAEAYRAWYKLHNEILHTYADKLPDPLPLSQQKEFKHIKNIVIEEALRIGERQIMFEGDEGIEAQAETAADQTDPVYEPEDEPDDESPEDGNFPNSTSEGPEPIESPPATPHPYIEWSDRYKQAREFLYGKDDMEPDLAQALRLFQEEADAGNALAMHDLGRMYADGLGIEADAGISFTWYEKALTAFYEIKMGKSHRYVEYRIGKMHAAGHGIDQDYEEAAGWFEESASENYKYAQYSLAGLYYRGQGVELNYNTAFALYQKAARQHFPYASYELAKMYRDGIGTAKDKNAAADCFREAFLGFQQLEAQSRDDKLQYRLGQMLYTGTGTERDIGAAVQYLEKSAKLGNVYAQCLLGKIYLAVESPLNPDEDTHADPERGVFWLTKAVDAGNDSAEYLLGKLYRDGLYVERNAEKAVALFTAAADQKNPYAAYALGKLCLEGTAVAKDMGVAARWLTFSAGLGNAYAQYALAKLYLAGEDVPKNIHQAVDLLTKAALQNNSFAQYRLGKLYLLGEEVPKDVEAAVKWLTASAELDNQYAQYMLGKLYLMGQDVPRDREAAVRWLTASAGQGNPYARFFLNHLDSFRDPSPMLAVTRLLHHLSRIFRQQQSRLYGGPGMGTDSKLRRRLRQKKMAMGHAPDERAPEQSY
;
A
#
# COMPACT_ATOMS: atom_id res chain seq x y z
N MET A 1 -30.69 -4.26 -23.02
CA MET A 1 -30.20 -4.13 -21.63
C MET A 1 -29.40 -5.38 -21.33
N PRO A 2 -28.21 -5.24 -20.72
CA PRO A 2 -27.35 -6.38 -20.40
C PRO A 2 -28.14 -7.44 -19.62
N LYS A 3 -28.14 -8.69 -20.11
CA LYS A 3 -28.83 -9.80 -19.43
C LYS A 3 -28.15 -11.13 -19.77
N ILE A 4 -27.89 -11.94 -18.74
CA ILE A 4 -27.44 -13.32 -18.87
C ILE A 4 -28.60 -14.29 -18.63
N ILE A 5 -28.67 -15.35 -19.42
CA ILE A 5 -29.47 -16.53 -19.08
C ILE A 5 -28.52 -17.63 -18.63
N PHE A 6 -28.73 -18.10 -17.40
CA PHE A 6 -28.03 -19.27 -16.85
C PHE A 6 -29.05 -20.30 -16.41
N LYS A 7 -28.95 -21.50 -16.99
CA LYS A 7 -29.70 -22.67 -16.57
C LYS A 7 -28.75 -23.80 -16.21
N CYS A 8 -29.08 -24.54 -15.17
CA CYS A 8 -28.30 -25.69 -14.71
C CYS A 8 -29.24 -26.82 -14.37
N ARG A 9 -29.20 -27.88 -15.17
CA ARG A 9 -30.01 -29.10 -15.04
C ARG A 9 -29.07 -30.30 -14.91
N TYR A 10 -29.60 -31.51 -14.75
CA TYR A 10 -28.79 -32.71 -14.71
C TYR A 10 -29.40 -33.86 -15.50
N LEU A 11 -28.53 -34.69 -16.07
CA LEU A 11 -28.88 -35.89 -16.81
C LEU A 11 -29.23 -37.03 -15.84
N LYS A 12 -30.42 -37.60 -15.96
CA LYS A 12 -30.82 -38.86 -15.29
C LYS A 12 -30.71 -40.02 -16.26
N ASP A 13 -30.40 -41.22 -15.74
CA ASP A 13 -30.45 -42.45 -16.55
C ASP A 13 -31.91 -42.77 -16.91
N GLY A 14 -32.32 -42.34 -18.10
CA GLY A 14 -33.66 -42.50 -18.65
C GLY A 14 -33.67 -43.32 -19.94
N THR A 15 -34.64 -44.22 -20.06
CA THR A 15 -34.90 -45.03 -21.24
C THR A 15 -35.71 -44.24 -22.28
N HIS A 16 -35.22 -44.21 -23.52
CA HIS A 16 -35.87 -43.73 -24.77
C HIS A 16 -35.93 -42.21 -25.08
N ALA A 17 -34.96 -41.73 -25.89
CA ALA A 17 -35.25 -40.87 -27.06
C ALA A 17 -34.18 -40.95 -28.17
N ALA A 18 -33.71 -42.16 -28.53
CA ALA A 18 -32.84 -42.35 -29.69
C ALA A 18 -33.44 -41.75 -30.98
N ASN A 19 -34.77 -41.73 -31.12
CA ASN A 19 -35.46 -41.16 -32.28
C ASN A 19 -35.51 -39.63 -32.29
N LEU A 20 -35.55 -38.96 -31.14
CA LEU A 20 -35.59 -37.49 -31.06
C LEU A 20 -34.19 -36.90 -31.24
N VAL A 21 -33.18 -37.56 -30.68
CA VAL A 21 -31.77 -37.26 -30.96
C VAL A 21 -31.48 -37.48 -32.42
N LYS A 22 -31.89 -38.63 -33.00
CA LYS A 22 -31.69 -38.87 -34.44
C LYS A 22 -32.38 -37.76 -35.24
N TYR A 23 -33.60 -37.36 -34.87
CA TYR A 23 -34.31 -36.24 -35.49
C TYR A 23 -33.59 -34.88 -35.37
N MET A 24 -32.94 -34.57 -34.23
CA MET A 24 -32.21 -33.31 -34.01
C MET A 24 -30.79 -33.33 -34.61
N ALA A 25 -30.12 -34.48 -34.60
CA ALA A 25 -28.80 -34.70 -35.17
C ALA A 25 -28.82 -34.85 -36.70
N THR A 26 -29.91 -35.38 -37.27
CA THR A 26 -30.13 -35.48 -38.73
C THR A 26 -30.95 -34.32 -39.28
N ARG A 27 -31.28 -33.30 -38.48
CA ARG A 27 -31.78 -32.05 -39.02
C ARG A 27 -30.58 -31.32 -39.65
N GLU A 28 -30.17 -31.80 -40.83
CA GLU A 28 -29.32 -31.05 -41.75
C GLU A 28 -29.86 -29.64 -41.81
N GLY A 29 -28.96 -28.65 -41.72
CA GLY A 29 -29.29 -27.24 -41.65
C GLY A 29 -30.38 -26.92 -42.66
N VAL A 30 -31.62 -26.80 -42.17
CA VAL A 30 -32.78 -26.54 -43.00
C VAL A 30 -32.41 -25.31 -43.79
N GLU A 31 -32.42 -25.45 -45.12
CA GLU A 31 -32.15 -24.37 -46.06
C GLU A 31 -32.71 -23.10 -45.48
N LYS A 32 -31.81 -22.17 -45.16
CA LYS A 32 -32.11 -20.91 -44.51
C LYS A 32 -33.20 -20.27 -45.37
N LEU A 33 -34.47 -20.31 -44.93
CA LEU A 33 -35.60 -19.77 -45.69
C LEU A 33 -35.17 -18.40 -46.24
N PRO A 34 -35.41 -18.07 -47.51
CA PRO A 34 -34.96 -16.79 -48.04
C PRO A 34 -35.48 -15.66 -47.14
N ALA A 35 -34.69 -14.60 -46.96
CA ALA A 35 -34.88 -13.60 -45.90
C ALA A 35 -36.29 -12.99 -45.88
N ASN A 36 -36.94 -12.92 -47.05
CA ASN A 36 -38.33 -12.51 -47.22
C ASN A 36 -39.38 -13.44 -46.57
N ILE A 37 -39.12 -14.74 -46.47
CA ILE A 37 -40.03 -15.72 -45.85
C ILE A 37 -39.84 -15.75 -44.33
N ARG A 38 -38.63 -15.52 -43.83
CA ARG A 38 -38.32 -15.57 -42.39
C ARG A 38 -39.02 -14.49 -41.57
N ALA A 39 -39.13 -13.29 -42.14
CA ALA A 39 -39.80 -12.16 -41.55
C ALA A 39 -41.33 -12.27 -41.55
N LEU A 40 -41.92 -13.30 -42.20
CA LEU A 40 -43.36 -13.51 -42.19
C LEU A 40 -43.85 -13.90 -40.79
N PRO A 41 -45.13 -13.64 -40.46
CA PRO A 41 -45.72 -14.07 -39.20
C PRO A 41 -45.63 -15.59 -38.99
N SER A 42 -45.43 -16.01 -37.75
CA SER A 42 -45.35 -17.41 -37.35
C SER A 42 -46.55 -18.22 -37.85
N THR A 43 -46.31 -19.48 -38.21
CA THR A 43 -47.38 -20.36 -38.69
C THR A 43 -48.28 -20.82 -37.54
N ALA A 44 -49.53 -21.21 -37.84
CA ALA A 44 -50.45 -21.75 -36.83
C ALA A 44 -49.88 -23.00 -36.12
N LYS A 45 -49.09 -23.81 -36.83
CA LYS A 45 -48.40 -24.98 -36.26
C LYS A 45 -47.32 -24.57 -35.25
N GLN A 46 -46.52 -23.56 -35.58
CA GLN A 46 -45.50 -23.03 -34.66
C GLN A 46 -46.15 -22.45 -33.40
N ARG A 47 -47.22 -21.65 -33.53
CA ARG A 47 -47.94 -21.11 -32.36
C ARG A 47 -48.46 -22.20 -31.42
N ARG A 48 -49.03 -23.27 -31.98
CA ARG A 48 -49.50 -24.41 -31.19
C ARG A 48 -48.35 -25.11 -30.46
N LEU A 49 -47.27 -25.40 -31.18
CA LEU A 49 -46.10 -26.07 -30.59
C LEU A 49 -45.45 -25.23 -29.48
N ILE A 50 -45.39 -23.91 -29.66
CA ILE A 50 -44.92 -22.97 -28.63
C ILE A 50 -45.81 -23.04 -27.38
N GLY A 51 -47.13 -23.04 -27.55
CA GLY A 51 -48.06 -23.20 -26.44
C GLY A 51 -47.89 -24.54 -25.70
N ASP A 52 -47.70 -25.63 -26.45
CA ASP A 52 -47.46 -26.95 -25.89
C ASP A 52 -46.13 -27.00 -25.10
N LEU A 53 -45.06 -26.40 -25.64
CA LEU A 53 -43.74 -26.31 -24.99
C LEU A 53 -43.77 -25.49 -23.69
N LEU A 54 -44.47 -24.35 -23.67
CA LEU A 54 -44.61 -23.53 -22.46
C LEU A 54 -45.46 -24.23 -21.40
N ALA A 55 -46.46 -25.01 -21.81
CA ALA A 55 -47.27 -25.79 -20.87
C ALA A 55 -46.47 -26.95 -20.27
N GLN A 56 -45.67 -27.62 -21.08
CA GLN A 56 -44.88 -28.78 -20.66
C GLN A 56 -43.61 -28.40 -19.89
N PHE A 57 -42.96 -27.30 -20.31
CA PHE A 57 -41.70 -26.79 -19.74
C PHE A 57 -41.83 -25.28 -19.45
N PRO A 58 -42.50 -24.89 -18.35
CA PRO A 58 -42.81 -23.49 -18.08
C PRO A 58 -41.59 -22.57 -17.98
N ASP A 59 -40.43 -23.10 -17.58
CA ASP A 59 -39.18 -22.33 -17.47
C ASP A 59 -38.57 -21.97 -18.83
N THR A 60 -39.10 -22.51 -19.95
CA THR A 60 -38.71 -22.05 -21.30
C THR A 60 -39.19 -20.63 -21.59
N ALA A 61 -40.13 -20.10 -20.80
CA ALA A 61 -40.54 -18.70 -20.89
C ALA A 61 -39.42 -17.71 -20.56
N ASP A 62 -38.38 -18.14 -19.83
CA ASP A 62 -37.26 -17.27 -19.42
C ASP A 62 -36.20 -17.08 -20.53
N LEU A 63 -36.40 -17.68 -21.70
CA LEU A 63 -35.45 -17.67 -22.81
C LEU A 63 -35.46 -16.37 -23.62
N LEU A 64 -34.27 -15.96 -24.07
CA LEU A 64 -34.10 -14.76 -24.90
C LEU A 64 -34.87 -14.93 -26.22
N GLU A 65 -34.87 -16.14 -26.77
CA GLU A 65 -35.59 -16.51 -27.99
C GLU A 65 -37.11 -16.34 -27.83
N TYR A 66 -37.64 -16.62 -26.62
CA TYR A 66 -39.07 -16.42 -26.34
C TYR A 66 -39.41 -14.94 -26.26
N GLU A 67 -38.55 -14.14 -25.64
CA GLU A 67 -38.70 -12.68 -25.58
C GLU A 67 -38.69 -12.09 -27.00
N ASP A 68 -37.79 -12.54 -27.86
CA ASP A 68 -37.68 -12.07 -29.25
C ASP A 68 -38.90 -12.52 -30.08
N TYR A 69 -39.44 -13.72 -29.83
CA TYR A 69 -40.71 -14.17 -30.41
C TYR A 69 -41.91 -13.36 -29.92
N GLN A 70 -41.97 -12.98 -28.64
CA GLN A 70 -43.04 -12.14 -28.09
C GLN A 70 -43.01 -10.73 -28.69
N LYS A 71 -41.82 -10.15 -28.87
CA LYS A 71 -41.65 -8.85 -29.52
C LYS A 71 -42.01 -8.90 -31.00
N GLN A 72 -41.56 -9.94 -31.70
CA GLN A 72 -41.77 -10.12 -33.13
C GLN A 72 -42.08 -11.60 -33.44
N PRO A 73 -43.37 -11.99 -33.54
CA PRO A 73 -43.75 -13.39 -33.71
C PRO A 73 -43.61 -13.84 -35.17
N THR A 74 -42.37 -13.86 -35.68
CA THR A 74 -42.02 -14.27 -37.05
C THR A 74 -41.79 -15.78 -37.14
N ILE A 75 -41.70 -16.33 -38.36
CA ILE A 75 -41.34 -17.74 -38.60
C ILE A 75 -39.94 -18.05 -38.05
N GLU A 76 -39.00 -17.12 -38.18
CA GLU A 76 -37.62 -17.26 -37.67
C GLU A 76 -37.60 -17.30 -36.14
N ASN A 77 -38.12 -16.27 -35.46
CA ASN A 77 -38.10 -16.21 -34.00
C ASN A 77 -38.87 -17.38 -33.36
N ALA A 78 -39.98 -17.81 -33.99
CA ALA A 78 -40.70 -18.98 -33.53
C ALA A 78 -39.86 -20.27 -33.67
N SER A 79 -39.12 -20.42 -34.77
CA SER A 79 -38.26 -21.59 -35.00
C SER A 79 -37.06 -21.61 -34.07
N GLU A 80 -36.46 -20.45 -33.80
CA GLU A 80 -35.35 -20.30 -32.86
C GLU A 80 -35.80 -20.64 -31.44
N PHE A 81 -36.92 -20.09 -30.97
CA PHE A 81 -37.47 -20.45 -29.67
C PHE A 81 -37.82 -21.94 -29.54
N ILE A 82 -38.50 -22.53 -30.53
CA ILE A 82 -38.81 -23.97 -30.51
C ILE A 82 -37.52 -24.79 -30.42
N THR A 83 -36.48 -24.41 -31.16
CA THR A 83 -35.19 -25.11 -31.17
C THR A 83 -34.50 -25.00 -29.82
N ALA A 84 -34.35 -23.78 -29.29
CA ALA A 84 -33.73 -23.54 -27.98
C ALA A 84 -34.50 -24.21 -26.84
N ALA A 85 -35.84 -24.15 -26.86
CA ALA A 85 -36.69 -24.81 -25.87
C ALA A 85 -36.53 -26.33 -25.91
N LEU A 86 -36.44 -26.96 -27.08
CA LEU A 86 -36.20 -28.39 -27.18
C LEU A 86 -34.78 -28.76 -26.73
N GLU A 87 -33.76 -28.01 -27.15
CA GLU A 87 -32.35 -28.25 -26.79
C GLU A 87 -32.12 -28.21 -25.28
N GLN A 88 -32.67 -27.22 -24.58
CA GLN A 88 -32.54 -27.12 -23.12
C GLN A 88 -33.33 -28.17 -22.34
N ASN A 89 -34.26 -28.85 -23.00
CA ASN A 89 -35.07 -29.92 -22.44
C ASN A 89 -34.67 -31.30 -22.98
N MET A 90 -33.44 -31.44 -23.51
CA MET A 90 -32.90 -32.72 -23.99
C MET A 90 -32.56 -33.71 -22.87
N ASP A 91 -32.25 -33.22 -21.67
CA ASP A 91 -31.84 -34.04 -20.52
C ASP A 91 -32.84 -35.13 -20.11
N PRO A 92 -34.17 -34.88 -20.07
CA PRO A 92 -35.16 -35.94 -19.82
C PRO A 92 -35.37 -36.91 -21.00
N LEU A 93 -34.72 -36.69 -22.15
CA LEU A 93 -35.00 -37.39 -23.40
C LEU A 93 -33.79 -38.22 -23.89
N GLY A 94 -32.55 -37.80 -23.69
CA GLY A 94 -31.35 -38.44 -24.27
C GLY A 94 -30.53 -39.35 -23.34
N ARG A 95 -29.66 -40.20 -23.92
CA ARG A 95 -28.54 -40.82 -23.18
C ARG A 95 -27.39 -39.82 -23.02
N LYS A 96 -26.56 -39.98 -21.97
CA LYS A 96 -25.44 -39.07 -21.65
C LYS A 96 -24.40 -38.94 -22.78
N ASP A 97 -24.00 -40.05 -23.41
CA ASP A 97 -23.04 -40.07 -24.53
C ASP A 97 -23.52 -39.27 -25.73
N VAL A 98 -24.82 -39.41 -26.00
CA VAL A 98 -25.48 -38.78 -27.14
C VAL A 98 -25.54 -37.26 -26.99
N TYR A 99 -25.77 -36.77 -25.77
CA TYR A 99 -25.75 -35.34 -25.48
C TYR A 99 -24.36 -34.73 -25.71
N VAL A 100 -23.31 -35.40 -25.22
CA VAL A 100 -21.90 -34.97 -25.40
C VAL A 100 -21.57 -34.85 -26.90
N GLN A 101 -21.92 -35.87 -27.69
CA GLN A 101 -21.63 -35.88 -29.12
C GLN A 101 -22.41 -34.78 -29.87
N TYR A 102 -23.65 -34.53 -29.47
CA TYR A 102 -24.49 -33.51 -30.08
C TYR A 102 -23.92 -32.10 -29.89
N ILE A 103 -23.64 -31.67 -28.64
CA ILE A 103 -23.09 -30.33 -28.39
C ILE A 103 -21.72 -30.15 -29.02
N ALA A 104 -20.92 -31.22 -29.15
CA ALA A 104 -19.58 -31.15 -29.71
C ALA A 104 -19.54 -30.97 -31.24
N THR A 105 -20.59 -31.38 -31.95
CA THR A 105 -20.55 -31.55 -33.42
C THR A 105 -21.64 -30.82 -34.18
N ARG A 106 -22.63 -30.22 -33.50
CA ARG A 106 -23.77 -29.55 -34.14
C ARG A 106 -23.36 -28.37 -35.04
N PRO A 107 -24.23 -27.96 -35.98
CA PRO A 107 -24.00 -26.78 -36.80
C PRO A 107 -23.77 -25.52 -35.94
N ARG A 108 -22.82 -24.65 -36.35
CA ARG A 108 -22.42 -23.41 -35.66
C ARG A 108 -21.66 -23.58 -34.34
N VAL A 109 -21.28 -24.81 -33.98
CA VAL A 109 -20.19 -25.03 -33.02
C VAL A 109 -18.90 -24.50 -33.61
N GLU A 110 -18.16 -23.70 -32.86
CA GLU A 110 -16.80 -23.33 -33.21
C GLU A 110 -15.87 -24.52 -32.93
N LYS A 111 -15.18 -25.02 -33.95
CA LYS A 111 -14.38 -26.25 -33.87
C LYS A 111 -12.90 -25.95 -33.84
N SER A 112 -12.19 -26.60 -32.91
CA SER A 112 -10.74 -26.71 -32.93
C SER A 112 -10.40 -28.15 -33.32
N GLY A 113 -10.34 -28.42 -34.63
CA GLY A 113 -10.19 -29.77 -35.18
C GLY A 113 -11.51 -30.42 -35.59
N THR A 114 -11.77 -31.65 -35.13
CA THR A 114 -12.92 -32.46 -35.59
C THR A 114 -14.23 -32.16 -34.82
N HIS A 115 -14.15 -31.52 -33.66
CA HIS A 115 -15.28 -31.12 -32.80
C HIS A 115 -14.96 -29.82 -32.03
N GLY A 116 -15.92 -29.28 -31.27
CA GLY A 116 -15.77 -28.01 -30.54
C GLY A 116 -15.80 -28.13 -29.01
N LEU A 117 -15.38 -29.28 -28.45
CA LEU A 117 -15.28 -29.41 -26.98
C LEU A 117 -13.97 -28.82 -26.49
N PHE A 118 -14.03 -28.14 -25.35
CA PHE A 118 -12.86 -27.63 -24.61
C PHE A 118 -13.05 -27.84 -23.11
N SER A 119 -11.95 -27.80 -22.35
CA SER A 119 -11.91 -28.00 -20.90
C SER A 119 -10.76 -27.23 -20.23
N ASP A 120 -10.42 -27.58 -18.99
CA ASP A 120 -9.25 -27.08 -18.25
C ASP A 120 -7.92 -27.66 -18.75
N ALA A 121 -7.93 -28.75 -19.52
CA ALA A 121 -6.72 -29.37 -20.05
C ALA A 121 -6.00 -28.49 -21.10
N GLU A 122 -4.66 -28.57 -21.14
CA GLU A 122 -3.84 -27.90 -22.15
C GLU A 122 -4.03 -28.51 -23.55
N ALA A 123 -4.35 -29.81 -23.63
CA ALA A 123 -4.66 -30.52 -24.86
C ALA A 123 -6.18 -30.55 -25.12
N PRO A 124 -6.63 -30.43 -26.39
CA PRO A 124 -8.05 -30.59 -26.73
C PRO A 124 -8.57 -31.98 -26.31
N PRO A 125 -9.76 -32.06 -25.69
CA PRO A 125 -10.33 -33.32 -25.25
C PRO A 125 -10.64 -34.25 -26.42
N ILE A 126 -10.48 -35.56 -26.25
CA ILE A 126 -10.83 -36.54 -27.28
C ILE A 126 -12.32 -36.88 -27.15
N LEU A 127 -13.15 -36.48 -28.12
CA LEU A 127 -14.62 -36.62 -28.06
C LEU A 127 -15.10 -38.04 -27.70
N SER A 128 -14.52 -39.08 -28.29
CA SER A 128 -14.94 -40.47 -28.02
C SER A 128 -14.67 -40.88 -26.57
N GLU A 129 -13.54 -40.45 -26.00
CA GLU A 129 -13.17 -40.75 -24.61
C GLU A 129 -14.08 -40.00 -23.63
N VAL A 130 -14.34 -38.71 -23.88
CA VAL A 130 -15.24 -37.91 -23.05
C VAL A 130 -16.66 -38.47 -23.07
N ALA A 131 -17.18 -38.85 -24.25
CA ALA A 131 -18.52 -39.43 -24.36
C ALA A 131 -18.63 -40.76 -23.60
N GLU A 132 -17.60 -41.62 -23.68
CA GLU A 132 -17.53 -42.89 -22.94
C GLU A 132 -17.42 -42.67 -21.43
N GLU A 133 -16.59 -41.72 -21.00
CA GLU A 133 -16.39 -41.33 -19.61
C GLU A 133 -17.69 -40.84 -18.97
N VAL A 134 -18.31 -39.82 -19.58
CA VAL A 134 -19.56 -39.22 -19.08
C VAL A 134 -20.71 -40.24 -19.08
N SER A 135 -20.73 -41.16 -20.05
CA SER A 135 -21.74 -42.23 -20.12
C SER A 135 -21.59 -43.30 -19.04
N ARG A 136 -20.37 -43.57 -18.57
CA ARG A 136 -20.11 -44.54 -17.49
C ARG A 136 -20.28 -43.93 -16.11
N HIS A 137 -20.33 -42.60 -16.00
CA HIS A 137 -20.46 -41.92 -14.73
C HIS A 137 -21.82 -42.21 -14.08
N THR A 138 -21.79 -42.71 -12.85
CA THR A 138 -22.98 -43.13 -12.09
C THR A 138 -23.61 -42.03 -11.24
N GLY A 139 -22.91 -40.90 -11.06
CA GLY A 139 -23.41 -39.73 -10.33
C GLY A 139 -24.18 -38.74 -11.21
N ASN A 140 -24.51 -37.60 -10.61
CA ASN A 140 -25.19 -36.51 -11.32
C ASN A 140 -24.23 -35.83 -12.31
N VAL A 141 -24.65 -35.77 -13.58
CA VAL A 141 -23.96 -34.98 -14.60
C VAL A 141 -24.79 -33.72 -14.85
N TRP A 142 -24.25 -32.57 -14.46
CA TRP A 142 -24.91 -31.28 -14.59
C TRP A 142 -24.63 -30.68 -15.97
N THR A 143 -25.63 -30.01 -16.55
CA THR A 143 -25.64 -29.44 -17.89
C THR A 143 -25.86 -27.92 -17.86
N PRO A 144 -24.91 -27.12 -17.33
CA PRO A 144 -25.04 -25.66 -17.37
C PRO A 144 -25.10 -25.11 -18.79
N ILE A 145 -25.96 -24.12 -19.02
CA ILE A 145 -26.06 -23.37 -20.27
C ILE A 145 -26.00 -21.89 -19.92
N ILE A 146 -25.03 -21.19 -20.52
CA ILE A 146 -24.87 -19.75 -20.40
C ILE A 146 -25.17 -19.12 -21.76
N SER A 147 -26.14 -18.19 -21.81
CA SER A 147 -26.55 -17.52 -23.05
C SER A 147 -26.56 -16.01 -22.89
N LEU A 148 -26.11 -15.31 -23.94
CA LEU A 148 -26.05 -13.85 -24.03
C LEU A 148 -26.78 -13.37 -25.28
N ARG A 149 -27.21 -12.11 -25.30
CA ARG A 149 -27.65 -11.47 -26.55
C ARG A 149 -26.45 -11.28 -27.47
N ARG A 150 -26.64 -11.43 -28.78
CA ARG A 150 -25.59 -11.25 -29.79
C ARG A 150 -24.86 -9.90 -29.66
N GLU A 151 -25.61 -8.84 -29.43
CA GLU A 151 -25.06 -7.50 -29.23
C GLU A 151 -24.11 -7.42 -28.03
N ASP A 152 -24.47 -8.06 -26.91
CA ASP A 152 -23.65 -8.10 -25.70
C ASP A 152 -22.43 -9.01 -25.87
N ALA A 153 -22.61 -10.19 -26.46
CA ALA A 153 -21.52 -11.11 -26.73
C ALA A 153 -20.45 -10.49 -27.65
N ALA A 154 -20.87 -9.84 -28.74
CA ALA A 154 -19.94 -9.16 -29.64
C ALA A 154 -19.24 -7.96 -28.97
N ARG A 155 -19.99 -7.16 -28.20
CA ARG A 155 -19.46 -5.99 -27.49
C ARG A 155 -18.46 -6.36 -26.40
N LEU A 156 -18.68 -7.49 -25.72
CA LEU A 156 -17.89 -7.94 -24.57
C LEU A 156 -16.81 -8.98 -24.95
N GLY A 157 -16.75 -9.38 -26.23
CA GLY A 157 -15.76 -10.35 -26.73
C GLY A 157 -16.09 -11.81 -26.41
N TYR A 158 -17.35 -12.14 -26.13
CA TYR A 158 -17.86 -13.51 -25.94
C TYR A 158 -18.44 -14.12 -27.23
N ASP A 159 -17.93 -13.72 -28.40
CA ASP A 159 -18.36 -14.20 -29.71
C ASP A 159 -17.47 -15.32 -30.27
N HIS A 160 -16.48 -15.80 -29.49
CA HIS A 160 -15.63 -16.92 -29.85
C HIS A 160 -15.32 -17.85 -28.67
N ALA A 161 -15.01 -19.12 -28.95
CA ALA A 161 -14.85 -20.18 -27.95
C ALA A 161 -13.73 -19.90 -26.93
N ALA A 162 -12.63 -19.26 -27.36
CA ALA A 162 -11.50 -18.96 -26.46
C ALA A 162 -11.88 -18.04 -25.28
N ALA A 163 -12.78 -17.06 -25.49
CA ALA A 163 -13.25 -16.17 -24.42
C ALA A 163 -14.11 -16.92 -23.39
N TRP A 164 -14.99 -17.80 -23.87
CA TRP A 164 -15.78 -18.69 -23.01
C TRP A 164 -14.89 -19.66 -22.21
N MET A 165 -13.87 -20.23 -22.85
CA MET A 165 -12.91 -21.10 -22.17
C MET A 165 -12.16 -20.36 -21.05
N ALA A 166 -11.69 -19.14 -21.32
CA ALA A 166 -11.02 -18.31 -20.32
C ALA A 166 -11.93 -17.98 -19.12
N LEU A 167 -13.17 -17.58 -19.39
CA LEU A 167 -14.18 -17.33 -18.35
C LEU A 167 -14.43 -18.57 -17.49
N LEU A 168 -14.68 -19.73 -18.11
CA LEU A 168 -15.00 -20.95 -17.38
C LEU A 168 -13.81 -21.50 -16.57
N ARG A 169 -12.58 -21.34 -17.08
CA ARG A 169 -11.36 -21.64 -16.31
C ARG A 169 -11.22 -20.72 -15.08
N LYS A 170 -11.46 -19.42 -15.24
CA LYS A 170 -11.46 -18.45 -14.14
C LYS A 170 -12.53 -18.78 -13.08
N GLN A 171 -13.70 -19.24 -13.53
CA GLN A 171 -14.85 -19.54 -12.66
C GLN A 171 -14.89 -20.99 -12.16
N ARG A 172 -13.80 -21.76 -12.30
CA ARG A 172 -13.74 -23.16 -11.83
C ARG A 172 -14.10 -23.30 -10.35
N ASN A 173 -13.58 -22.42 -9.51
CA ASN A 173 -13.81 -22.46 -8.06
C ASN A 173 -15.28 -22.15 -7.70
N LEU A 174 -15.92 -21.26 -8.45
CA LEU A 174 -17.36 -20.98 -8.31
C LEU A 174 -18.18 -22.26 -8.53
N PHE A 175 -17.91 -23.01 -9.60
CA PHE A 175 -18.61 -24.27 -9.87
C PHE A 175 -18.31 -25.33 -8.80
N SER A 176 -17.07 -25.46 -8.36
CA SER A 176 -16.68 -26.38 -7.28
C SER A 176 -17.48 -26.12 -5.98
N GLU A 177 -17.49 -24.86 -5.52
CA GLU A 177 -18.18 -24.47 -4.29
C GLU A 177 -19.70 -24.62 -4.40
N GLN A 178 -20.29 -24.05 -5.45
CA GLN A 178 -21.76 -23.98 -5.58
C GLN A 178 -22.37 -25.34 -5.94
N MET A 179 -21.62 -26.23 -6.59
CA MET A 179 -22.07 -27.59 -6.88
C MET A 179 -21.67 -28.61 -5.79
N LYS A 180 -20.94 -28.18 -4.74
CA LYS A 180 -20.43 -29.06 -3.67
C LYS A 180 -19.63 -30.24 -4.23
N ILE A 181 -18.65 -29.91 -5.07
CA ILE A 181 -17.71 -30.86 -5.68
C ILE A 181 -16.32 -30.44 -5.25
N SER A 182 -15.53 -31.36 -4.70
CA SER A 182 -14.17 -31.05 -4.27
C SER A 182 -13.33 -30.64 -5.51
N PRO A 183 -12.47 -29.59 -5.43
CA PRO A 183 -11.75 -29.05 -6.60
C PRO A 183 -10.97 -30.08 -7.44
N GLU A 184 -10.40 -31.08 -6.77
CA GLU A 184 -9.66 -32.21 -7.34
C GLU A 184 -10.56 -33.21 -8.09
N ASN A 185 -11.82 -33.32 -7.67
CA ASN A 185 -12.81 -34.22 -8.25
C ASN A 185 -13.64 -33.55 -9.35
N LEU A 186 -13.61 -32.22 -9.45
CA LEU A 186 -14.37 -31.49 -10.46
C LEU A 186 -13.85 -31.82 -11.88
N ARG A 187 -14.75 -32.26 -12.75
CA ARG A 187 -14.53 -32.40 -14.20
C ARG A 187 -15.54 -31.56 -14.94
N TRP A 188 -15.08 -30.82 -15.94
CA TRP A 188 -15.97 -30.09 -16.82
C TRP A 188 -15.50 -30.08 -18.27
N TYR A 189 -16.47 -30.07 -19.18
CA TYR A 189 -16.28 -29.90 -20.61
C TYR A 189 -17.30 -28.89 -21.12
N ALA A 190 -16.98 -28.13 -22.16
CA ALA A 190 -17.91 -27.17 -22.73
C ALA A 190 -17.77 -27.03 -24.24
N ALA A 191 -18.82 -26.54 -24.90
CA ALA A 191 -18.86 -26.22 -26.32
C ALA A 191 -19.56 -24.86 -26.53
N PHE A 192 -18.93 -23.99 -27.32
CA PHE A 192 -19.47 -22.69 -27.69
C PHE A 192 -20.20 -22.76 -29.03
N HIS A 193 -21.43 -22.22 -29.07
CA HIS A 193 -22.29 -22.19 -30.24
C HIS A 193 -22.56 -20.75 -30.67
N ASP A 194 -22.10 -20.43 -31.88
CA ASP A 194 -22.20 -19.10 -32.47
C ASP A 194 -23.56 -18.90 -33.18
N GLU A 195 -24.64 -18.78 -32.39
CA GLU A 195 -26.00 -18.65 -32.92
C GLU A 195 -26.42 -17.20 -33.19
N GLY A 196 -27.11 -16.95 -34.32
CA GLY A 196 -27.38 -15.61 -34.85
C GLY A 196 -27.83 -14.56 -33.82
N HIS A 197 -28.84 -14.89 -33.00
CA HIS A 197 -29.40 -13.95 -32.01
C HIS A 197 -28.85 -14.14 -30.59
N HIS A 198 -28.52 -15.37 -30.20
CA HIS A 198 -28.14 -15.71 -28.81
C HIS A 198 -26.96 -16.70 -28.76
N PRO A 199 -25.72 -16.21 -28.93
CA PRO A 199 -24.54 -17.04 -28.73
C PRO A 199 -24.53 -17.58 -27.29
N HIS A 200 -24.22 -18.88 -27.15
CA HIS A 200 -24.30 -19.56 -25.88
C HIS A 200 -23.27 -20.68 -25.76
N CYS A 201 -23.00 -21.06 -24.51
CA CYS A 201 -22.05 -22.10 -24.16
C CYS A 201 -22.79 -23.22 -23.42
N HIS A 202 -22.68 -24.45 -23.93
CA HIS A 202 -23.11 -25.66 -23.23
C HIS A 202 -21.97 -26.21 -22.41
N MET A 203 -22.25 -26.59 -21.17
CA MET A 203 -21.30 -27.23 -20.28
C MET A 203 -21.80 -28.61 -19.84
N ILE A 204 -20.84 -29.45 -19.47
CA ILE A 204 -21.01 -30.73 -18.79
C ILE A 204 -20.13 -30.64 -17.55
N VAL A 205 -20.70 -30.82 -16.36
CA VAL A 205 -19.98 -30.73 -15.09
C VAL A 205 -20.36 -31.88 -14.17
N TYR A 206 -19.38 -32.60 -13.64
CA TYR A 206 -19.61 -33.72 -12.72
C TYR A 206 -18.41 -33.91 -11.79
N SER A 207 -18.60 -34.71 -10.74
CA SER A 207 -17.51 -35.12 -9.85
C SER A 207 -16.98 -36.48 -10.25
N VAL A 208 -15.67 -36.72 -10.10
CA VAL A 208 -15.11 -38.07 -10.18
C VAL A 208 -15.70 -38.97 -9.08
N ASP A 209 -16.02 -38.42 -7.90
CA ASP A 209 -16.78 -39.13 -6.86
C ASP A 209 -18.29 -39.02 -7.13
N PRO A 210 -18.99 -40.10 -7.47
CA PRO A 210 -20.44 -40.08 -7.75
C PRO A 210 -21.31 -39.61 -6.59
N ARG A 211 -20.77 -39.51 -5.37
CA ARG A 211 -21.47 -39.06 -4.16
C ARG A 211 -21.49 -37.54 -4.02
N GLU A 212 -20.59 -36.85 -4.71
CA GLU A 212 -20.52 -35.39 -4.76
C GLU A 212 -21.36 -34.83 -5.92
N GLY A 213 -21.60 -33.52 -5.94
CA GLY A 213 -22.37 -32.88 -7.01
C GLY A 213 -23.85 -32.74 -6.67
N TYR A 214 -24.17 -31.68 -5.93
CA TYR A 214 -25.53 -31.31 -5.56
C TYR A 214 -25.76 -29.81 -5.69
N VAL A 215 -26.65 -29.43 -6.61
CA VAL A 215 -26.99 -28.03 -6.90
C VAL A 215 -28.37 -27.68 -6.33
N THR A 216 -28.44 -26.58 -5.60
CA THR A 216 -29.69 -26.01 -5.06
C THR A 216 -30.14 -24.81 -5.89
N LYS A 217 -31.41 -24.40 -5.78
CA LYS A 217 -31.90 -23.16 -6.42
C LYS A 217 -31.08 -21.91 -6.00
N PRO A 218 -30.74 -21.70 -4.70
CA PRO A 218 -29.83 -20.63 -4.30
C PRO A 218 -28.46 -20.72 -4.97
N ALA A 219 -27.88 -21.92 -5.10
CA ALA A 219 -26.60 -22.10 -5.79
C ALA A 219 -26.66 -21.73 -7.28
N ILE A 220 -27.78 -22.01 -7.96
CA ILE A 220 -28.02 -21.56 -9.36
C ILE A 220 -28.07 -20.04 -9.44
N ASN A 221 -28.77 -19.39 -8.52
CA ASN A 221 -28.87 -17.94 -8.48
C ASN A 221 -27.51 -17.29 -8.19
N GLU A 222 -26.71 -17.89 -7.30
CA GLU A 222 -25.36 -17.41 -6.98
C GLU A 222 -24.44 -17.54 -8.19
N MET A 223 -24.40 -18.71 -8.84
CA MET A 223 -23.62 -18.90 -10.08
C MET A 223 -24.04 -17.91 -11.16
N ARG A 224 -25.35 -17.70 -11.34
CA ARG A 224 -25.87 -16.75 -12.34
C ARG A 224 -25.48 -15.31 -12.02
N SER A 225 -25.64 -14.88 -10.77
CA SER A 225 -25.26 -13.54 -10.32
C SER A 225 -23.78 -13.30 -10.51
N THR A 226 -22.92 -14.21 -10.04
CA THR A 226 -21.46 -14.08 -10.16
C THR A 226 -21.00 -14.04 -11.62
N LEU A 227 -21.56 -14.89 -12.48
CA LEU A 227 -21.28 -14.84 -13.92
C LEU A 227 -21.75 -13.53 -14.55
N ALA A 228 -22.90 -12.98 -14.14
CA ALA A 228 -23.38 -11.68 -14.63
C ALA A 228 -22.43 -10.54 -14.22
N HIS A 229 -21.96 -10.54 -12.97
CA HIS A 229 -21.03 -9.53 -12.46
C HIS A 229 -19.68 -9.57 -13.18
N GLU A 230 -19.21 -10.76 -13.54
CA GLU A 230 -17.98 -10.95 -14.30
C GLU A 230 -18.14 -10.53 -15.77
N ILE A 231 -19.20 -10.99 -16.44
CA ILE A 231 -19.43 -10.71 -17.87
C ILE A 231 -19.75 -9.22 -18.10
N PHE A 232 -20.59 -8.63 -17.25
CA PHE A 232 -21.05 -7.24 -17.39
C PHE A 232 -20.30 -6.28 -16.48
N GLN A 233 -19.08 -6.61 -16.05
CA GLN A 233 -18.32 -5.85 -15.06
C GLN A 233 -18.21 -4.35 -15.42
N GLN A 234 -17.92 -4.04 -16.69
CA GLN A 234 -17.81 -2.66 -17.17
C GLN A 234 -19.15 -1.91 -17.18
N ASP A 235 -20.25 -2.60 -17.50
CA ASP A 235 -21.58 -2.00 -17.50
C ASP A 235 -22.02 -1.69 -16.06
N LEU A 236 -21.77 -2.63 -15.13
CA LEU A 236 -22.12 -2.46 -13.73
C LEU A 236 -21.23 -1.42 -13.03
N MET A 237 -19.96 -1.29 -13.42
CA MET A 237 -19.05 -0.23 -12.93
C MET A 237 -19.59 1.19 -13.15
N GLN A 238 -20.46 1.42 -14.15
CA GLN A 238 -21.10 2.72 -14.35
C GLN A 238 -22.29 2.93 -13.41
N ILE A 239 -22.95 1.86 -12.99
CA ILE A 239 -24.16 1.92 -12.14
C ILE A 239 -23.79 1.98 -10.65
N TYR A 240 -22.71 1.31 -10.22
CA TYR A 240 -22.33 1.26 -8.81
C TYR A 240 -22.02 2.63 -8.16
N PRO A 241 -21.29 3.57 -8.81
CA PRO A 241 -21.07 4.90 -8.27
C PRO A 241 -22.38 5.66 -8.05
N ASP A 242 -23.30 5.60 -9.02
CA ASP A 242 -24.61 6.25 -8.93
C ASP A 242 -25.47 5.60 -7.85
N GLN A 243 -25.49 4.27 -7.75
CA GLN A 243 -26.22 3.55 -6.70
C GLN A 243 -25.66 3.90 -5.32
N THR A 244 -24.34 4.05 -5.20
CA THR A 244 -23.67 4.48 -3.96
C THR A 244 -24.01 5.92 -3.62
N ALA A 245 -24.01 6.82 -4.59
CA ALA A 245 -24.42 8.20 -4.43
C ALA A 245 -25.89 8.30 -3.96
N ARG A 246 -26.81 7.53 -4.56
CA ARG A 246 -28.22 7.47 -4.13
C ARG A 246 -28.39 6.87 -2.73
N ARG A 247 -27.57 5.88 -2.36
CA ARG A 247 -27.57 5.31 -1.01
C ARG A 247 -27.13 6.36 0.02
N ASN A 248 -26.08 7.10 -0.28
CA ASN A 248 -25.56 8.17 0.57
C ASN A 248 -26.53 9.35 0.66
N GLU A 249 -27.16 9.73 -0.46
CA GLU A 249 -28.23 10.72 -0.52
C GLU A 249 -29.40 10.30 0.38
N LEU A 250 -29.85 9.04 0.31
CA LEU A 250 -30.94 8.57 1.17
C LEU A 250 -30.56 8.63 2.66
N ALA A 251 -29.32 8.28 3.03
CA ALA A 251 -28.84 8.41 4.40
C ALA A 251 -28.77 9.88 4.85
N GLU A 252 -28.36 10.79 3.99
CA GLU A 252 -28.30 12.22 4.28
C GLU A 252 -29.69 12.83 4.42
N GLN A 253 -30.60 12.55 3.48
CA GLN A 253 -32.01 12.98 3.59
C GLN A 253 -32.67 12.42 4.85
N SER A 254 -32.31 11.19 5.26
CA SER A 254 -32.77 10.62 6.53
C SER A 254 -32.29 11.42 7.73
N ARG A 255 -31.03 11.87 7.74
CA ARG A 255 -30.48 12.72 8.81
C ARG A 255 -31.13 14.09 8.83
N VAL A 256 -31.32 14.71 7.67
CA VAL A 256 -31.96 16.02 7.54
C VAL A 256 -33.40 15.95 8.03
N ALA A 257 -34.20 15.00 7.55
CA ALA A 257 -35.58 14.81 7.98
C ALA A 257 -35.67 14.54 9.49
N LEU A 258 -34.81 13.66 10.02
CA LEU A 258 -34.78 13.37 11.45
C LEU A 258 -34.37 14.59 12.29
N SER A 259 -33.42 15.38 11.83
CA SER A 259 -32.97 16.62 12.50
C SER A 259 -34.05 17.71 12.49
N GLU A 260 -34.77 17.87 11.39
CA GLU A 260 -35.90 18.81 11.30
C GLU A 260 -37.02 18.41 12.25
N ILE A 261 -37.35 17.11 12.33
CA ILE A 261 -38.36 16.59 13.25
C ILE A 261 -37.94 16.85 14.71
N ILE A 262 -36.69 16.55 15.06
CA ILE A 262 -36.16 16.81 16.40
C ILE A 262 -36.18 18.32 16.71
N GLY A 263 -35.78 19.18 15.77
CA GLY A 263 -35.85 20.64 15.96
C GLY A 263 -37.27 21.18 16.09
N GLN A 264 -38.23 20.61 15.36
CA GLN A 264 -39.64 20.98 15.49
C GLN A 264 -40.21 20.53 16.84
N MET A 265 -39.83 19.34 17.33
CA MET A 265 -40.15 18.86 18.69
C MET A 265 -39.58 19.82 19.76
N GLU A 266 -38.33 20.27 19.61
CA GLU A 266 -37.65 21.20 20.53
C GLU A 266 -38.28 22.61 20.56
N SER A 267 -38.86 23.05 19.43
CA SER A 267 -39.54 24.35 19.32
C SER A 267 -41.01 24.32 19.78
N GLY A 268 -41.57 23.13 20.04
CA GLY A 268 -42.98 22.94 20.39
C GLY A 268 -43.98 23.14 19.24
N VAL A 269 -43.50 23.15 17.99
CA VAL A 269 -44.29 23.46 16.77
C VAL A 269 -44.65 22.18 15.98
N TYR A 270 -44.24 21.00 16.45
CA TYR A 270 -44.43 19.75 15.70
C TYR A 270 -45.84 19.13 15.84
N GLU A 271 -46.47 18.78 14.72
CA GLU A 271 -47.84 18.21 14.70
C GLU A 271 -47.89 16.67 14.58
N ASN A 272 -46.79 15.98 14.24
CA ASN A 272 -46.78 14.51 14.11
C ASN A 272 -46.30 13.81 15.40
N LYS A 273 -47.25 13.67 16.35
CA LYS A 273 -47.01 13.04 17.66
C LYS A 273 -46.49 11.59 17.62
N VAL A 274 -46.59 10.90 16.49
CA VAL A 274 -46.27 9.46 16.39
C VAL A 274 -44.75 9.23 16.41
N ILE A 275 -43.98 9.96 15.61
CA ILE A 275 -42.51 9.83 15.59
C ILE A 275 -41.90 10.34 16.90
N GLU A 276 -42.44 11.43 17.44
CA GLU A 276 -42.02 12.02 18.71
C GLU A 276 -42.16 11.04 19.88
N ASP A 277 -43.31 10.36 20.02
CA ASP A 277 -43.52 9.35 21.06
C ASP A 277 -42.58 8.15 20.88
N MET A 278 -42.40 7.69 19.64
CA MET A 278 -41.51 6.56 19.35
C MET A 278 -40.03 6.88 19.63
N LEU A 279 -39.54 8.06 19.22
CA LEU A 279 -38.16 8.50 19.48
C LEU A 279 -37.90 8.72 20.97
N SER A 280 -38.84 9.34 21.68
CA SER A 280 -38.75 9.55 23.13
C SER A 280 -38.70 8.21 23.87
N ARG A 281 -39.60 7.29 23.52
CA ARG A 281 -39.64 5.93 24.07
C ARG A 281 -38.39 5.12 23.73
N LEU A 282 -37.86 5.26 22.52
CA LEU A 282 -36.62 4.61 22.13
C LEU A 282 -35.45 5.15 22.95
N SER A 283 -35.32 6.47 23.06
CA SER A 283 -34.29 7.14 23.86
C SER A 283 -34.31 6.68 25.31
N GLU A 284 -35.48 6.68 25.96
CA GLU A 284 -35.63 6.25 27.35
C GLU A 284 -35.26 4.78 27.56
N ARG A 285 -35.72 3.88 26.68
CA ARG A 285 -35.39 2.45 26.81
C ARG A 285 -33.91 2.16 26.53
N LEU A 286 -33.27 2.93 25.66
CA LEU A 286 -31.84 2.80 25.37
C LEU A 286 -30.95 3.22 26.55
N LYS A 287 -31.45 4.02 27.51
CA LYS A 287 -30.71 4.35 28.76
C LYS A 287 -30.43 3.13 29.61
N TYR A 288 -31.40 2.20 29.69
CA TYR A 288 -31.33 1.01 30.54
C TYR A 288 -30.95 -0.27 29.78
N THR A 289 -30.55 -0.14 28.51
CA THR A 289 -30.13 -1.28 27.69
C THR A 289 -28.63 -1.52 27.86
N SER A 290 -28.28 -2.68 28.42
CA SER A 290 -26.89 -3.15 28.53
C SER A 290 -26.41 -3.80 27.22
N GLY A 291 -25.12 -3.63 26.90
CA GLY A 291 -24.51 -4.13 25.67
C GLY A 291 -24.46 -3.12 24.52
N ARG A 292 -23.99 -3.57 23.34
CA ARG A 292 -23.75 -2.70 22.18
C ARG A 292 -25.06 -2.14 21.62
N LYS A 293 -25.22 -0.81 21.59
CA LYS A 293 -26.45 -0.12 21.16
C LYS A 293 -26.45 0.13 19.64
N GLN A 294 -26.28 -0.94 18.87
CA GLN A 294 -26.39 -0.93 17.41
C GLN A 294 -27.51 -1.87 16.99
N TYR A 295 -28.19 -1.58 15.89
CA TYR A 295 -29.42 -2.28 15.49
C TYR A 295 -29.27 -3.81 15.55
N GLY A 296 -28.13 -4.38 15.09
CA GLY A 296 -27.88 -5.83 15.11
C GLY A 296 -27.93 -6.51 16.49
N TYR A 297 -27.59 -5.78 17.55
CA TYR A 297 -27.44 -6.31 18.91
C TYR A 297 -28.62 -5.96 19.83
N LEU A 298 -29.52 -5.08 19.36
CA LEU A 298 -30.73 -4.74 20.10
C LEU A 298 -31.65 -5.96 20.25
N LYS A 299 -32.35 -6.03 21.39
CA LYS A 299 -33.42 -7.01 21.62
C LYS A 299 -34.53 -6.81 20.59
N ALA A 300 -35.27 -7.87 20.26
CA ALA A 300 -36.30 -7.87 19.22
C ALA A 300 -37.28 -6.68 19.35
N GLU A 301 -37.74 -6.38 20.57
CA GLU A 301 -38.65 -5.25 20.83
C GLU A 301 -38.09 -3.87 20.45
N LEU A 302 -36.78 -3.64 20.64
CA LEU A 302 -36.14 -2.38 20.28
C LEU A 302 -35.84 -2.31 18.78
N LYS A 303 -35.53 -3.45 18.15
CA LYS A 303 -35.41 -3.54 16.69
C LYS A 303 -36.74 -3.18 16.02
N THR A 304 -37.85 -3.73 16.50
CA THR A 304 -39.20 -3.39 15.99
C THR A 304 -39.48 -1.90 16.12
N LEU A 305 -39.13 -1.27 17.25
CA LEU A 305 -39.33 0.16 17.45
C LEU A 305 -38.49 1.01 16.48
N VAL A 306 -37.22 0.63 16.26
CA VAL A 306 -36.35 1.29 15.28
C VAL A 306 -36.88 1.13 13.85
N ASP A 307 -37.34 -0.07 13.49
CA ASP A 307 -37.93 -0.33 12.17
C ASP A 307 -39.19 0.51 11.93
N GLN A 308 -40.06 0.63 12.94
CA GLN A 308 -41.25 1.49 12.88
C GLN A 308 -40.90 2.96 12.68
N ILE A 309 -39.86 3.46 13.36
CA ILE A 309 -39.40 4.85 13.19
C ILE A 309 -38.86 5.05 11.77
N VAL A 310 -38.05 4.12 11.25
CA VAL A 310 -37.51 4.21 9.88
C VAL A 310 -38.62 4.17 8.83
N ASP A 311 -39.61 3.30 8.99
CA ASP A 311 -40.74 3.23 8.06
C ASP A 311 -41.62 4.48 8.13
N GLU A 312 -41.81 5.08 9.30
CA GLU A 312 -42.55 6.33 9.43
C GLU A 312 -41.76 7.51 8.82
N LEU A 313 -40.44 7.57 9.03
CA LEU A 313 -39.54 8.55 8.39
C LEU A 313 -39.55 8.41 6.87
N SER A 314 -39.65 7.19 6.35
CA SER A 314 -39.68 6.93 4.90
C SER A 314 -40.89 7.53 4.17
N LYS A 315 -41.90 8.02 4.91
CA LYS A 315 -43.03 8.77 4.35
C LYS A 315 -42.69 10.23 4.01
N ASP A 316 -41.57 10.76 4.49
CA ASP A 316 -41.06 12.07 4.06
C ASP A 316 -40.84 12.03 2.53
N ALA A 317 -41.32 13.08 1.83
CA ALA A 317 -41.32 13.11 0.38
C ALA A 317 -39.90 12.98 -0.21
N ARG A 318 -38.89 13.56 0.45
CA ARG A 318 -37.49 13.53 0.00
C ARG A 318 -36.91 12.13 0.16
N MET A 319 -37.18 11.48 1.31
CA MET A 319 -36.75 10.11 1.57
C MET A 319 -37.42 9.11 0.60
N ALA A 320 -38.73 9.27 0.37
CA ALA A 320 -39.47 8.44 -0.56
C ALA A 320 -38.93 8.56 -2.00
N GLU A 321 -38.57 9.78 -2.43
CA GLU A 321 -37.98 10.02 -3.76
C GLU A 321 -36.56 9.44 -3.87
N ALA A 322 -35.69 9.69 -2.88
CA ALA A 322 -34.34 9.15 -2.85
C ALA A 322 -34.34 7.60 -2.82
N TYR A 323 -35.27 6.98 -2.08
CA TYR A 323 -35.41 5.54 -2.04
C TYR A 323 -35.87 4.97 -3.39
N ARG A 324 -36.84 5.60 -4.07
CA ARG A 324 -37.25 5.20 -5.43
C ARG A 324 -36.09 5.32 -6.43
N ALA A 325 -35.30 6.39 -6.34
CA ALA A 325 -34.13 6.59 -7.21
C ALA A 325 -33.06 5.50 -6.99
N TRP A 326 -32.77 5.15 -5.74
CA TRP A 326 -31.86 4.04 -5.42
C TRP A 326 -32.42 2.69 -5.91
N TYR A 327 -33.71 2.44 -5.65
CA TYR A 327 -34.36 1.17 -6.00
C TYR A 327 -34.40 0.94 -7.51
N LYS A 328 -34.49 2.03 -8.31
CA LYS A 328 -34.38 1.96 -9.77
C LYS A 328 -33.02 1.39 -10.20
N LEU A 329 -31.91 1.91 -9.67
CA LEU A 329 -30.57 1.42 -9.99
C LEU A 329 -30.34 0.00 -9.47
N HIS A 330 -30.89 -0.33 -8.30
CA HIS A 330 -30.89 -1.70 -7.77
C HIS A 330 -31.60 -2.67 -8.72
N ASN A 331 -32.74 -2.27 -9.29
CA ASN A 331 -33.45 -3.07 -10.28
C ASN A 331 -32.69 -3.19 -11.61
N GLU A 332 -31.95 -2.16 -12.03
CA GLU A 332 -31.09 -2.23 -13.23
C GLU A 332 -29.99 -3.28 -13.06
N ILE A 333 -29.36 -3.37 -11.88
CA ILE A 333 -28.40 -4.43 -11.55
C ILE A 333 -29.09 -5.79 -11.52
N LEU A 334 -30.20 -5.93 -10.80
CA LEU A 334 -30.94 -7.19 -10.73
C LEU A 334 -31.41 -7.65 -12.12
N HIS A 335 -31.78 -6.75 -13.02
CA HIS A 335 -32.24 -7.10 -14.36
C HIS A 335 -31.19 -7.86 -15.19
N THR A 336 -29.91 -7.72 -14.83
CA THR A 336 -28.83 -8.45 -15.52
C THR A 336 -28.89 -9.96 -15.29
N TYR A 337 -29.43 -10.43 -14.16
CA TYR A 337 -29.46 -11.86 -13.81
C TYR A 337 -30.77 -12.39 -13.20
N ALA A 338 -31.70 -11.55 -12.79
CA ALA A 338 -32.96 -11.96 -12.19
C ALA A 338 -34.05 -12.17 -13.24
N ASP A 339 -34.73 -13.32 -13.17
CA ASP A 339 -35.84 -13.64 -14.07
C ASP A 339 -37.06 -12.76 -13.78
N LYS A 340 -37.29 -12.46 -12.50
CA LYS A 340 -38.36 -11.58 -12.03
C LYS A 340 -37.82 -10.62 -10.98
N LEU A 341 -38.09 -9.32 -11.17
CA LEU A 341 -37.72 -8.30 -10.19
C LEU A 341 -38.61 -8.42 -8.93
N PRO A 342 -38.03 -8.30 -7.73
CA PRO A 342 -38.79 -8.33 -6.48
C PRO A 342 -39.67 -7.08 -6.33
N ASP A 343 -40.72 -7.19 -5.51
CA ASP A 343 -41.52 -6.03 -5.11
C ASP A 343 -40.69 -5.12 -4.16
N PRO A 344 -40.90 -3.79 -4.18
CA PRO A 344 -40.18 -2.88 -3.30
C PRO A 344 -40.47 -3.18 -1.82
N LEU A 345 -39.43 -3.49 -1.06
CA LEU A 345 -39.54 -3.69 0.38
C LEU A 345 -39.64 -2.33 1.11
N PRO A 346 -40.23 -2.26 2.30
CA PRO A 346 -40.09 -1.11 3.20
C PRO A 346 -38.62 -0.81 3.47
N LEU A 347 -38.28 0.47 3.71
CA LEU A 347 -36.90 0.89 3.94
C LEU A 347 -36.27 0.17 5.14
N SER A 348 -37.07 -0.12 6.18
CA SER A 348 -36.63 -0.90 7.33
C SER A 348 -36.27 -2.35 6.96
N GLN A 349 -36.82 -2.93 5.90
CA GLN A 349 -36.57 -4.33 5.55
C GLN A 349 -35.39 -4.51 4.59
N GLN A 350 -34.86 -3.41 4.05
CA GLN A 350 -33.71 -3.43 3.16
C GLN A 350 -32.40 -3.56 3.94
N LYS A 351 -31.58 -4.55 3.55
CA LYS A 351 -30.35 -4.90 4.27
C LYS A 351 -29.28 -3.83 4.09
N GLU A 352 -29.28 -3.17 2.95
CA GLU A 352 -28.36 -2.13 2.51
C GLU A 352 -28.49 -0.83 3.33
N PHE A 353 -29.61 -0.65 4.04
CA PHE A 353 -29.92 0.55 4.82
C PHE A 353 -29.88 0.34 6.33
N LYS A 354 -29.16 -0.68 6.80
CA LYS A 354 -28.87 -0.87 8.24
C LYS A 354 -28.27 0.39 8.89
N HIS A 355 -27.52 1.20 8.14
CA HIS A 355 -26.98 2.47 8.64
C HIS A 355 -28.06 3.48 9.02
N ILE A 356 -29.17 3.58 8.27
CA ILE A 356 -30.29 4.48 8.59
C ILE A 356 -30.92 4.09 9.93
N LYS A 357 -31.02 2.79 10.21
CA LYS A 357 -31.47 2.30 11.52
C LYS A 357 -30.53 2.69 12.65
N ASN A 358 -29.23 2.67 12.38
CA ASN A 358 -28.22 3.12 13.35
C ASN A 358 -28.24 4.64 13.53
N ILE A 359 -28.52 5.43 12.48
CA ILE A 359 -28.74 6.90 12.59
C ILE A 359 -29.91 7.19 13.54
N VAL A 360 -31.03 6.46 13.43
CA VAL A 360 -32.17 6.61 14.36
C VAL A 360 -31.77 6.28 15.81
N ILE A 361 -30.98 5.22 16.02
CA ILE A 361 -30.49 4.85 17.34
C ILE A 361 -29.51 5.91 17.87
N GLU A 362 -28.62 6.40 17.03
CA GLU A 362 -27.63 7.43 17.36
C GLU A 362 -28.32 8.73 17.75
N GLU A 363 -29.31 9.20 16.99
CA GLU A 363 -30.07 10.39 17.37
C GLU A 363 -30.91 10.16 18.64
N ALA A 364 -31.49 8.98 18.83
CA ALA A 364 -32.17 8.65 20.09
C ALA A 364 -31.20 8.61 21.29
N LEU A 365 -29.95 8.18 21.09
CA LEU A 365 -28.89 8.24 22.08
C LEU A 365 -28.42 9.67 22.30
N ARG A 366 -28.23 10.48 21.26
CA ARG A 366 -27.90 11.91 21.35
C ARG A 366 -28.99 12.68 22.09
N ILE A 367 -30.27 12.37 21.91
CA ILE A 367 -31.36 12.92 22.73
C ILE A 367 -31.15 12.56 24.21
N GLY A 368 -30.65 11.37 24.51
CA GLY A 368 -30.31 10.92 25.87
C GLY A 368 -28.96 11.43 26.41
N GLU A 369 -27.97 11.68 25.54
CA GLU A 369 -26.58 12.09 25.83
C GLU A 369 -26.42 13.62 25.83
N ARG A 370 -27.29 14.37 25.13
CA ARG A 370 -27.44 15.84 25.25
C ARG A 370 -27.96 16.27 26.63
N GLN A 371 -28.37 15.30 27.45
CA GLN A 371 -28.56 15.48 28.89
C GLN A 371 -27.25 15.39 29.70
N ILE A 372 -26.12 14.95 29.11
CA ILE A 372 -24.89 14.58 29.84
C ILE A 372 -23.57 15.13 29.24
N MET A 373 -23.41 15.42 27.94
CA MET A 373 -22.06 15.76 27.40
C MET A 373 -22.03 16.89 26.36
N PHE A 374 -21.19 17.90 26.58
CA PHE A 374 -20.78 18.94 25.61
C PHE A 374 -19.33 18.68 25.15
N GLU A 375 -19.09 18.52 23.83
CA GLU A 375 -17.99 19.12 23.03
C GLU A 375 -17.64 18.32 21.74
N GLY A 376 -17.99 18.86 20.55
CA GLY A 376 -17.06 19.51 19.61
C GLY A 376 -15.79 18.86 19.01
N ASP A 377 -15.59 17.54 18.98
CA ASP A 377 -14.25 16.98 18.67
C ASP A 377 -13.99 16.46 17.22
N GLU A 378 -15.01 16.27 16.37
CA GLU A 378 -14.82 15.61 15.06
C GLU A 378 -14.25 16.51 13.94
N GLY A 379 -14.55 17.81 13.95
CA GLY A 379 -14.10 18.75 12.90
C GLY A 379 -12.65 19.22 13.02
N ILE A 380 -11.99 18.92 14.14
CA ILE A 380 -10.63 19.39 14.47
C ILE A 380 -9.57 18.40 13.94
N GLU A 381 -9.92 17.11 13.83
CA GLU A 381 -8.99 16.06 13.37
C GLU A 381 -8.60 16.22 11.89
N ALA A 382 -9.53 16.65 11.03
CA ALA A 382 -9.26 16.87 9.60
C ALA A 382 -8.31 18.06 9.31
N GLN A 383 -8.19 19.04 10.22
CA GLN A 383 -7.26 20.16 10.09
C GLN A 383 -5.85 19.81 10.59
N ALA A 384 -5.76 18.87 11.53
CA ALA A 384 -4.50 18.27 11.97
C ALA A 384 -3.83 17.44 10.86
N GLU A 385 -4.65 16.81 10.00
CA GLU A 385 -4.21 15.98 8.88
C GLU A 385 -3.37 16.76 7.86
N THR A 386 -3.75 17.99 7.53
CA THR A 386 -3.02 18.84 6.59
C THR A 386 -1.72 19.45 7.17
N ALA A 387 -1.61 19.55 8.50
CA ALA A 387 -0.43 20.10 9.16
C ALA A 387 0.67 19.06 9.37
N ALA A 388 0.29 17.81 9.68
CA ALA A 388 1.22 16.67 9.71
C ALA A 388 1.82 16.36 8.32
N ASP A 389 1.11 16.76 7.26
CA ASP A 389 1.46 16.57 5.84
C ASP A 389 2.70 17.35 5.38
N GLN A 390 3.04 18.45 6.08
CA GLN A 390 4.12 19.36 5.71
C GLN A 390 5.44 19.07 6.44
N THR A 391 5.44 18.18 7.43
CA THR A 391 6.58 17.92 8.32
C THR A 391 6.99 16.45 8.30
N ASP A 392 6.96 15.79 7.14
CA ASP A 392 7.69 14.53 6.96
C ASP A 392 9.16 14.82 7.30
N PRO A 393 9.75 14.17 8.32
CA PRO A 393 11.14 14.41 8.66
C PRO A 393 12.00 14.05 7.46
N VAL A 394 13.01 14.87 7.20
CA VAL A 394 14.03 14.55 6.22
C VAL A 394 14.62 13.21 6.67
N TYR A 395 14.46 12.18 5.84
CA TYR A 395 15.18 10.93 6.05
C TYR A 395 16.66 11.26 5.97
N GLU A 396 17.32 11.39 7.11
CA GLU A 396 18.78 11.40 7.16
C GLU A 396 19.21 9.96 6.87
N PRO A 397 20.11 9.73 5.91
CA PRO A 397 20.67 8.40 5.72
C PRO A 397 21.23 7.99 7.09
N GLU A 398 20.89 6.80 7.56
CA GLU A 398 21.65 6.23 8.67
C GLU A 398 23.13 6.27 8.25
N ASP A 399 24.02 6.66 9.17
CA ASP A 399 25.46 6.55 8.94
C ASP A 399 25.70 5.15 8.33
N GLU A 400 26.47 5.09 7.23
CA GLU A 400 26.87 3.83 6.60
C GLU A 400 27.26 2.89 7.75
N PRO A 401 26.66 1.67 7.87
CA PRO A 401 26.98 0.79 8.97
C PRO A 401 28.50 0.72 9.04
N ASP A 402 29.08 1.13 10.19
CA ASP A 402 30.51 1.39 10.39
C ASP A 402 31.34 0.12 10.13
N ASP A 403 31.47 -0.21 8.84
CA ASP A 403 32.46 -1.06 8.21
C ASP A 403 33.43 -0.19 7.41
N GLU A 404 33.48 1.12 7.75
CA GLU A 404 34.65 1.99 7.57
C GLU A 404 35.83 1.31 8.28
N SER A 405 36.40 0.35 7.56
CA SER A 405 37.67 -0.24 7.85
C SER A 405 38.69 0.82 7.45
N PRO A 406 39.39 1.47 8.40
CA PRO A 406 40.44 2.40 8.06
C PRO A 406 41.42 1.66 7.14
N GLU A 407 41.51 2.07 5.87
CA GLU A 407 42.57 1.58 5.01
C GLU A 407 43.89 2.06 5.63
N ASP A 408 44.78 1.12 5.96
CA ASP A 408 46.03 1.46 6.63
C ASP A 408 46.94 2.24 5.69
N GLY A 409 46.76 3.55 5.64
CA GLY A 409 47.73 4.46 5.09
C GLY A 409 48.93 4.52 6.02
N ASN A 410 50.05 3.94 5.56
CA ASN A 410 51.41 4.19 6.02
C ASN A 410 51.93 3.35 7.21
N PHE A 411 52.91 2.49 6.91
CA PHE A 411 53.80 1.85 7.87
C PHE A 411 54.79 2.91 8.42
N PRO A 412 54.96 3.10 9.74
CA PRO A 412 56.14 3.79 10.23
C PRO A 412 57.35 2.91 9.91
N ASN A 413 58.31 3.45 9.13
CA ASN A 413 59.57 2.79 8.80
C ASN A 413 60.20 2.15 10.04
N SER A 414 60.06 0.83 10.16
CA SER A 414 60.78 0.01 11.11
C SER A 414 61.99 -0.54 10.38
N THR A 415 63.14 0.09 10.61
CA THR A 415 64.46 -0.39 10.18
C THR A 415 64.64 -1.86 10.58
N SER A 416 64.66 -2.77 9.62
CA SER A 416 65.32 -4.05 9.78
C SER A 416 66.26 -4.23 8.60
N GLU A 417 67.54 -4.34 8.91
CA GLU A 417 68.66 -4.51 7.97
C GLU A 417 68.35 -5.59 6.93
N GLY A 418 68.57 -5.27 5.65
CA GLY A 418 68.30 -6.16 4.53
C GLY A 418 69.16 -7.42 4.58
N PRO A 419 68.66 -8.59 4.11
CA PRO A 419 69.51 -9.75 3.93
C PRO A 419 70.40 -9.56 2.70
N GLU A 420 71.69 -9.89 2.85
CA GLU A 420 72.67 -9.99 1.76
C GLU A 420 72.19 -10.92 0.61
N PRO A 421 72.68 -10.72 -0.62
CA PRO A 421 72.15 -11.41 -1.79
C PRO A 421 72.52 -12.89 -1.77
N ILE A 422 71.52 -13.76 -1.69
CA ILE A 422 71.66 -15.21 -1.87
C ILE A 422 71.43 -15.55 -3.35
N GLU A 423 72.42 -16.21 -3.95
CA GLU A 423 72.38 -16.74 -5.32
C GLU A 423 71.37 -17.90 -5.45
N SER A 424 70.54 -17.82 -6.50
CA SER A 424 69.58 -18.83 -7.04
C SER A 424 68.18 -18.87 -6.37
N PRO A 425 67.08 -18.72 -7.15
CA PRO A 425 65.73 -18.59 -6.59
C PRO A 425 65.12 -19.95 -6.22
N PRO A 426 64.42 -20.09 -5.08
CA PRO A 426 63.50 -21.20 -4.89
C PRO A 426 62.28 -21.01 -5.81
N ALA A 427 61.64 -22.12 -6.18
CA ALA A 427 60.58 -22.16 -7.19
C ALA A 427 59.25 -21.50 -6.78
N THR A 428 59.18 -20.91 -5.58
CA THR A 428 58.09 -20.06 -5.07
C THR A 428 58.69 -19.04 -4.09
N PRO A 429 58.48 -17.72 -4.28
CA PRO A 429 59.00 -16.73 -3.34
C PRO A 429 58.30 -16.88 -1.98
N HIS A 430 59.07 -16.74 -0.89
CA HIS A 430 58.51 -16.75 0.46
C HIS A 430 57.58 -15.54 0.68
N PRO A 431 56.41 -15.71 1.30
CA PRO A 431 55.51 -14.60 1.53
C PRO A 431 56.11 -13.52 2.43
N TYR A 432 55.83 -12.26 2.11
CA TYR A 432 56.28 -11.10 2.88
C TYR A 432 55.22 -9.99 2.88
N ILE A 433 55.44 -8.98 3.72
CA ILE A 433 54.62 -7.77 3.80
C ILE A 433 55.56 -6.58 3.69
N GLU A 434 55.43 -5.83 2.61
CA GLU A 434 56.21 -4.61 2.42
C GLU A 434 55.41 -3.58 1.61
N TRP A 435 55.52 -2.32 2.01
CA TRP A 435 55.08 -1.18 1.21
C TRP A 435 56.16 -0.82 0.19
N SER A 436 56.42 -1.74 -0.74
CA SER A 436 57.38 -1.54 -1.82
C SER A 436 56.99 -0.31 -2.66
N ASP A 437 57.96 0.31 -3.34
CA ASP A 437 57.66 1.45 -4.22
C ASP A 437 56.66 1.05 -5.32
N ARG A 438 56.73 -0.21 -5.79
CA ARG A 438 55.77 -0.76 -6.74
C ARG A 438 54.36 -0.90 -6.14
N TYR A 439 54.24 -1.42 -4.93
CA TYR A 439 52.94 -1.55 -4.25
C TYR A 439 52.31 -0.18 -3.97
N LYS A 440 53.11 0.80 -3.52
CA LYS A 440 52.66 2.19 -3.36
C LYS A 440 52.16 2.76 -4.68
N GLN A 441 52.92 2.58 -5.76
CA GLN A 441 52.53 3.04 -7.09
C GLN A 441 51.25 2.35 -7.59
N ALA A 442 51.06 1.06 -7.33
CA ALA A 442 49.83 0.34 -7.64
C ALA A 442 48.62 0.96 -6.94
N ARG A 443 48.74 1.29 -5.65
CA ARG A 443 47.71 2.00 -4.89
C ARG A 443 47.48 3.41 -5.41
N GLU A 444 48.52 4.16 -5.78
CA GLU A 444 48.36 5.47 -6.39
C GLU A 444 47.57 5.42 -7.70
N PHE A 445 47.74 4.38 -8.53
CA PHE A 445 46.91 4.17 -9.71
C PHE A 445 45.48 3.74 -9.36
N LEU A 446 45.29 3.00 -8.26
CA LEU A 446 43.97 2.59 -7.81
C LEU A 446 43.11 3.78 -7.34
N TYR A 447 43.70 4.74 -6.61
CA TYR A 447 42.97 5.86 -5.99
C TYR A 447 43.19 7.22 -6.68
N GLY A 448 44.23 7.38 -7.50
CA GLY A 448 44.60 8.66 -8.14
C GLY A 448 45.37 9.65 -7.25
N LYS A 449 45.74 10.81 -7.82
CA LYS A 449 46.37 12.00 -7.20
C LYS A 449 45.71 13.30 -7.71
N ASP A 450 46.09 14.48 -7.21
CA ASP A 450 45.45 15.78 -7.56
C ASP A 450 45.53 16.08 -9.06
N ASP A 451 46.55 15.53 -9.70
CA ASP A 451 46.90 15.70 -11.10
C ASP A 451 46.84 14.38 -11.89
N MET A 452 46.33 13.30 -11.29
CA MET A 452 46.31 11.96 -11.88
C MET A 452 45.00 11.24 -11.57
N GLU A 453 44.16 11.06 -12.60
CA GLU A 453 42.97 10.21 -12.49
C GLU A 453 43.35 8.73 -12.22
N PRO A 454 42.49 7.93 -11.56
CA PRO A 454 42.72 6.51 -11.38
C PRO A 454 42.96 5.76 -12.71
N ASP A 455 43.94 4.86 -12.72
CA ASP A 455 44.22 3.94 -13.83
C ASP A 455 44.18 2.49 -13.31
N LEU A 456 42.95 1.95 -13.28
CA LEU A 456 42.68 0.64 -12.70
C LEU A 456 43.40 -0.49 -13.43
N ALA A 457 43.68 -0.33 -14.73
CA ALA A 457 44.41 -1.32 -15.52
C ALA A 457 45.89 -1.37 -15.12
N GLN A 458 46.51 -0.21 -14.89
CA GLN A 458 47.88 -0.16 -14.36
C GLN A 458 47.96 -0.65 -12.92
N ALA A 459 46.99 -0.30 -12.08
CA ALA A 459 46.90 -0.79 -10.71
C ALA A 459 46.86 -2.32 -10.68
N LEU A 460 45.95 -2.94 -11.45
CA LEU A 460 45.80 -4.40 -11.53
C LEU A 460 47.11 -5.08 -11.91
N ARG A 461 47.79 -4.57 -12.94
CA ARG A 461 49.07 -5.13 -13.41
C ARG A 461 50.13 -5.09 -12.32
N LEU A 462 50.30 -3.96 -11.64
CA LEU A 462 51.32 -3.81 -10.60
C LEU A 462 51.01 -4.63 -9.36
N PHE A 463 49.73 -4.76 -8.97
CA PHE A 463 49.34 -5.67 -7.89
C PHE A 463 49.59 -7.13 -8.26
N GLN A 464 49.35 -7.54 -9.51
CA GLN A 464 49.69 -8.90 -9.97
C GLN A 464 51.19 -9.17 -9.88
N GLU A 465 52.03 -8.23 -10.32
CA GLU A 465 53.49 -8.35 -10.22
C GLU A 465 53.98 -8.44 -8.76
N GLU A 466 53.37 -7.69 -7.83
CA GLU A 466 53.69 -7.78 -6.39
C GLU A 466 53.18 -9.07 -5.74
N ALA A 467 51.98 -9.51 -6.11
CA ALA A 467 51.41 -10.76 -5.61
C ALA A 467 52.23 -11.97 -6.08
N ASP A 468 52.65 -11.98 -7.34
CA ASP A 468 53.53 -13.02 -7.90
C ASP A 468 54.92 -13.03 -7.23
N ALA A 469 55.37 -11.87 -6.75
CA ALA A 469 56.60 -11.76 -5.96
C ALA A 469 56.45 -12.26 -4.51
N GLY A 470 55.23 -12.49 -4.01
CA GLY A 470 54.96 -12.97 -2.66
C GLY A 470 54.45 -11.90 -1.68
N ASN A 471 54.10 -10.69 -2.14
CA ASN A 471 53.58 -9.64 -1.27
C ASN A 471 52.13 -9.92 -0.87
N ALA A 472 51.90 -10.27 0.41
CA ALA A 472 50.59 -10.61 0.94
C ALA A 472 49.58 -9.45 0.86
N LEU A 473 50.05 -8.20 0.89
CA LEU A 473 49.20 -7.02 0.76
C LEU A 473 48.60 -6.91 -0.64
N ALA A 474 49.42 -7.16 -1.67
CA ALA A 474 48.97 -7.14 -3.06
C ALA A 474 48.00 -8.29 -3.38
N MET A 475 48.23 -9.48 -2.79
CA MET A 475 47.27 -10.59 -2.90
C MET A 475 45.89 -10.21 -2.33
N HIS A 476 45.86 -9.53 -1.18
CA HIS A 476 44.62 -9.03 -0.59
C HIS A 476 43.95 -7.97 -1.48
N ASP A 477 44.71 -6.98 -1.97
CA ASP A 477 44.17 -5.92 -2.84
C ASP A 477 43.66 -6.46 -4.18
N LEU A 478 44.28 -7.52 -4.74
CA LEU A 478 43.72 -8.24 -5.90
C LEU A 478 42.39 -8.91 -5.56
N GLY A 479 42.29 -9.58 -4.41
CA GLY A 479 41.04 -10.16 -3.92
C GLY A 479 39.92 -9.14 -3.91
N ARG A 480 40.22 -7.92 -3.44
CA ARG A 480 39.28 -6.79 -3.46
C ARG A 480 38.96 -6.31 -4.87
N MET A 481 39.94 -6.14 -5.76
CA MET A 481 39.66 -5.70 -7.13
C MET A 481 38.70 -6.66 -7.86
N TYR A 482 38.83 -7.97 -7.63
CA TYR A 482 37.88 -8.96 -8.17
C TYR A 482 36.54 -8.98 -7.43
N ALA A 483 36.50 -8.66 -6.13
CA ALA A 483 35.24 -8.55 -5.39
C ALA A 483 34.40 -7.36 -5.88
N ASP A 484 35.05 -6.21 -6.02
CA ASP A 484 34.41 -4.92 -6.27
C ASP A 484 34.30 -4.58 -7.77
N GLY A 485 34.92 -5.38 -8.65
CA GLY A 485 34.96 -5.12 -10.09
C GLY A 485 35.76 -3.88 -10.48
N LEU A 486 36.84 -3.59 -9.75
CA LEU A 486 37.65 -2.38 -9.96
C LEU A 486 38.57 -2.55 -11.17
N GLY A 487 38.12 -2.06 -12.33
CA GLY A 487 38.88 -2.13 -13.59
C GLY A 487 38.81 -3.49 -14.29
N ILE A 488 38.02 -4.41 -13.75
CA ILE A 488 37.77 -5.76 -14.23
C ILE A 488 36.32 -6.17 -13.92
N GLU A 489 35.80 -7.21 -14.57
CA GLU A 489 34.50 -7.76 -14.20
C GLU A 489 34.60 -8.44 -12.83
N ALA A 490 33.61 -8.20 -11.96
CA ALA A 490 33.59 -8.77 -10.62
C ALA A 490 33.45 -10.30 -10.70
N ASP A 491 34.31 -11.02 -9.97
CA ASP A 491 34.33 -12.49 -9.92
C ASP A 491 34.60 -12.94 -8.48
N ALA A 492 33.53 -13.39 -7.82
CA ALA A 492 33.58 -13.86 -6.44
C ALA A 492 34.48 -15.10 -6.25
N GLY A 493 34.60 -15.95 -7.27
CA GLY A 493 35.44 -17.14 -7.21
C GLY A 493 36.93 -16.77 -7.23
N ILE A 494 37.33 -15.92 -8.18
CA ILE A 494 38.72 -15.44 -8.27
C ILE A 494 39.06 -14.58 -7.05
N SER A 495 38.14 -13.71 -6.61
CA SER A 495 38.28 -12.93 -5.38
C SER A 495 38.58 -13.83 -4.17
N PHE A 496 37.77 -14.87 -3.96
CA PHE A 496 37.97 -15.82 -2.88
C PHE A 496 39.36 -16.48 -2.94
N THR A 497 39.81 -16.90 -4.13
CA THR A 497 41.13 -17.54 -4.26
C THR A 497 42.29 -16.59 -3.94
N TRP A 498 42.17 -15.30 -4.27
CA TRP A 498 43.19 -14.31 -3.92
C TRP A 498 43.20 -13.99 -2.44
N TYR A 499 42.02 -13.90 -1.82
CA TYR A 499 41.92 -13.76 -0.38
C TYR A 499 42.45 -14.99 0.36
N GLU A 500 42.17 -16.22 -0.09
CA GLU A 500 42.70 -17.45 0.50
C GLU A 500 44.24 -17.47 0.46
N LYS A 501 44.83 -17.06 -0.67
CA LYS A 501 46.29 -16.91 -0.81
C LYS A 501 46.85 -15.86 0.14
N ALA A 502 46.20 -14.70 0.25
CA ALA A 502 46.62 -13.65 1.16
C ALA A 502 46.55 -14.11 2.62
N LEU A 503 45.47 -14.79 3.04
CA LEU A 503 45.31 -15.32 4.39
C LEU A 503 46.39 -16.36 4.72
N THR A 504 46.65 -17.28 3.80
CA THR A 504 47.72 -18.28 3.92
C THR A 504 49.08 -17.60 4.10
N ALA A 505 49.38 -16.60 3.26
CA ALA A 505 50.59 -15.81 3.36
C ALA A 505 50.72 -15.09 4.72
N PHE A 506 49.65 -14.49 5.22
CA PHE A 506 49.65 -13.84 6.54
C PHE A 506 49.91 -14.84 7.68
N TYR A 507 49.34 -16.04 7.64
CA TYR A 507 49.64 -17.09 8.62
C TYR A 507 51.10 -17.52 8.60
N GLU A 508 51.68 -17.76 7.41
CA GLU A 508 53.08 -18.14 7.27
C GLU A 508 54.02 -17.08 7.85
N ILE A 509 53.72 -15.80 7.59
CA ILE A 509 54.49 -14.66 8.10
C ILE A 509 54.40 -14.60 9.64
N LYS A 510 53.20 -14.79 10.21
CA LYS A 510 52.98 -14.82 11.66
C LYS A 510 53.73 -15.97 12.35
N MET A 511 53.85 -17.16 11.72
CA MET A 511 54.63 -18.27 12.27
C MET A 511 56.12 -17.96 12.39
N GLY A 512 56.65 -17.11 11.50
CA GLY A 512 58.06 -16.70 11.53
C GLY A 512 58.38 -15.69 12.64
N LYS A 513 57.49 -14.74 12.91
CA LYS A 513 57.66 -13.70 13.95
C LYS A 513 56.32 -13.05 14.31
N SER A 514 56.09 -12.75 15.61
CA SER A 514 54.92 -11.96 16.06
C SER A 514 54.93 -10.58 15.43
N HIS A 515 53.79 -10.16 14.88
CA HIS A 515 53.65 -8.88 14.19
C HIS A 515 52.22 -8.37 14.35
N ARG A 516 51.99 -7.45 15.28
CA ARG A 516 50.66 -6.87 15.58
C ARG A 516 49.80 -6.48 14.37
N TYR A 517 50.40 -5.95 13.30
CA TYR A 517 49.65 -5.63 12.07
C TYR A 517 49.18 -6.88 11.31
N VAL A 518 49.96 -7.97 11.32
CA VAL A 518 49.59 -9.24 10.68
C VAL A 518 48.45 -9.91 11.44
N GLU A 519 48.53 -9.95 12.76
CA GLU A 519 47.44 -10.42 13.62
C GLU A 519 46.16 -9.61 13.38
N TYR A 520 46.28 -8.28 13.32
CA TYR A 520 45.17 -7.40 12.97
C TYR A 520 44.59 -7.73 11.58
N ARG A 521 45.43 -7.94 10.57
CA ARG A 521 45.00 -8.30 9.21
C ARG A 521 44.30 -9.65 9.17
N ILE A 522 44.84 -10.68 9.83
CA ILE A 522 44.21 -11.99 9.95
C ILE A 522 42.83 -11.84 10.61
N GLY A 523 42.74 -11.11 11.73
CA GLY A 523 41.46 -10.84 12.39
C GLY A 523 40.45 -10.14 11.48
N LYS A 524 40.89 -9.18 10.65
CA LYS A 524 40.01 -8.54 9.65
C LYS A 524 39.54 -9.50 8.57
N MET A 525 40.39 -10.42 8.12
CA MET A 525 40.00 -11.43 7.12
C MET A 525 38.99 -12.43 7.68
N HIS A 526 39.14 -12.87 8.93
CA HIS A 526 38.12 -13.67 9.63
C HIS A 526 36.80 -12.92 9.83
N ALA A 527 36.88 -11.66 10.28
CA ALA A 527 35.68 -10.84 10.49
C ALA A 527 34.91 -10.58 9.18
N ALA A 528 35.61 -10.49 8.05
CA ALA A 528 34.99 -10.25 6.73
C ALA A 528 34.67 -11.55 5.96
N GLY A 529 35.21 -12.70 6.36
CA GLY A 529 35.14 -13.93 5.57
C GLY A 529 35.95 -13.86 4.26
N HIS A 530 37.06 -13.11 4.25
CA HIS A 530 37.91 -12.99 3.08
C HIS A 530 38.76 -14.26 2.91
N GLY A 531 38.36 -15.13 1.97
CA GLY A 531 39.08 -16.37 1.66
C GLY A 531 38.87 -17.48 2.69
N ILE A 532 37.91 -17.29 3.61
CA ILE A 532 37.51 -18.23 4.66
C ILE A 532 36.06 -17.95 5.06
N ASP A 533 35.38 -18.89 5.72
CA ASP A 533 34.08 -18.60 6.33
C ASP A 533 34.22 -17.52 7.40
N GLN A 534 33.24 -16.60 7.47
CA GLN A 534 33.24 -15.52 8.46
C GLN A 534 33.17 -16.08 9.88
N ASP A 535 34.12 -15.66 10.73
CA ASP A 535 34.20 -16.05 12.13
C ASP A 535 34.59 -14.86 13.00
N TYR A 536 33.63 -14.32 13.75
CA TYR A 536 33.87 -13.20 14.65
C TYR A 536 34.57 -13.60 15.96
N GLU A 537 34.48 -14.86 16.39
CA GLU A 537 35.12 -15.34 17.60
C GLU A 537 36.63 -15.47 17.38
N GLU A 538 37.02 -16.10 16.26
CA GLU A 538 38.43 -16.12 15.81
C GLU A 538 38.95 -14.69 15.56
N ALA A 539 38.18 -13.83 14.89
CA ALA A 539 38.56 -12.44 14.69
C ALA A 539 38.82 -11.71 16.02
N ALA A 540 37.97 -11.91 17.03
CA ALA A 540 38.16 -11.33 18.35
C ALA A 540 39.46 -11.79 19.00
N GLY A 541 39.78 -13.09 18.92
CA GLY A 541 41.05 -13.63 19.41
C GLY A 541 42.27 -12.97 18.76
N TRP A 542 42.27 -12.85 17.42
CA TRP A 542 43.34 -12.17 16.69
C TRP A 542 43.45 -10.68 17.02
N PHE A 543 42.32 -9.99 17.16
CA PHE A 543 42.34 -8.59 17.58
C PHE A 543 42.80 -8.42 19.04
N GLU A 544 42.48 -9.34 19.94
CA GLU A 544 42.95 -9.34 21.32
C GLU A 544 44.48 -9.47 21.40
N GLU A 545 45.07 -10.41 20.64
CA GLU A 545 46.54 -10.55 20.54
C GLU A 545 47.18 -9.23 20.10
N SER A 546 46.71 -8.66 18.98
CA SER A 546 47.25 -7.42 18.43
C SER A 546 47.00 -6.19 19.33
N ALA A 547 45.83 -6.10 19.95
CA ALA A 547 45.47 -5.02 20.87
C ALA A 547 46.29 -5.06 22.16
N SER A 548 46.73 -6.25 22.60
CA SER A 548 47.63 -6.44 23.74
C SER A 548 49.02 -5.85 23.49
N GLU A 549 49.46 -5.81 22.22
CA GLU A 549 50.66 -5.10 21.74
C GLU A 549 50.43 -3.58 21.51
N ASN A 550 49.36 -3.05 22.10
CA ASN A 550 48.92 -1.65 22.02
C ASN A 550 48.65 -1.16 20.59
N TYR A 551 48.22 -2.04 19.67
CA TYR A 551 47.93 -1.64 18.29
C TYR A 551 46.55 -0.95 18.17
N LYS A 552 46.55 0.35 17.81
CA LYS A 552 45.34 1.19 17.80
C LYS A 552 44.21 0.66 16.90
N TYR A 553 44.53 0.08 15.74
CA TYR A 553 43.52 -0.44 14.81
C TYR A 553 42.85 -1.71 15.34
N ALA A 554 43.62 -2.62 15.96
CA ALA A 554 43.06 -3.80 16.61
C ALA A 554 42.22 -3.42 17.85
N GLN A 555 42.66 -2.43 18.63
CA GLN A 555 41.86 -1.88 19.73
C GLN A 555 40.51 -1.35 19.23
N TYR A 556 40.49 -0.60 18.13
CA TYR A 556 39.26 -0.10 17.50
C TYR A 556 38.37 -1.24 16.98
N SER A 557 38.92 -2.20 16.25
CA SER A 557 38.14 -3.31 15.70
C SER A 557 37.59 -4.23 16.79
N LEU A 558 38.36 -4.55 17.82
CA LEU A 558 37.90 -5.29 18.99
C LEU A 558 36.81 -4.53 19.76
N ALA A 559 36.95 -3.21 19.90
CA ALA A 559 35.91 -2.39 20.52
C ALA A 559 34.59 -2.50 19.75
N GLY A 560 34.62 -2.49 18.42
CA GLY A 560 33.45 -2.69 17.56
C GLY A 560 32.77 -4.05 17.78
N LEU A 561 33.55 -5.13 17.97
CA LEU A 561 32.99 -6.46 18.28
C LEU A 561 32.28 -6.47 19.63
N TYR A 562 32.87 -5.90 20.68
CA TYR A 562 32.23 -5.77 22.00
C TYR A 562 31.01 -4.85 21.99
N TYR A 563 31.03 -3.79 21.19
CA TYR A 563 29.92 -2.86 21.05
C TYR A 563 28.70 -3.54 20.42
N ARG A 564 28.92 -4.40 19.42
CA ARG A 564 27.85 -5.12 18.69
C ARG A 564 27.53 -6.51 19.25
N GLY A 565 28.37 -7.06 20.13
CA GLY A 565 28.24 -8.44 20.62
C GLY A 565 28.48 -9.49 19.53
N GLN A 566 29.38 -9.22 18.58
CA GLN A 566 29.72 -10.13 17.47
C GLN A 566 30.93 -10.96 17.84
N GLY A 567 30.78 -12.29 17.99
CA GLY A 567 31.87 -13.19 18.39
C GLY A 567 32.31 -13.07 19.86
N VAL A 568 31.76 -12.09 20.59
CA VAL A 568 32.00 -11.82 22.01
C VAL A 568 30.71 -11.42 22.71
N GLU A 569 30.63 -11.58 24.02
CA GLU A 569 29.50 -11.06 24.80
C GLU A 569 29.45 -9.53 24.73
N LEU A 570 28.28 -8.98 24.41
CA LEU A 570 28.06 -7.53 24.30
C LEU A 570 28.48 -6.82 25.60
N ASN A 571 29.43 -5.88 25.49
CA ASN A 571 29.96 -5.17 26.64
C ASN A 571 30.40 -3.75 26.28
N TYR A 572 29.49 -2.80 26.48
CA TYR A 572 29.74 -1.38 26.20
C TYR A 572 30.87 -0.77 27.03
N ASN A 573 31.12 -1.26 28.24
CA ASN A 573 32.21 -0.73 29.08
C ASN A 573 33.58 -1.15 28.52
N THR A 574 33.69 -2.39 28.05
CA THR A 574 34.92 -2.88 27.40
C THR A 574 35.14 -2.18 26.06
N ALA A 575 34.09 -2.03 25.24
CA ALA A 575 34.15 -1.26 24.00
C ALA A 575 34.63 0.18 24.24
N PHE A 576 34.02 0.87 25.21
CA PHE A 576 34.40 2.23 25.60
C PHE A 576 35.88 2.33 26.00
N ALA A 577 36.36 1.39 26.83
CA ALA A 577 37.75 1.38 27.26
C ALA A 577 38.74 1.13 26.10
N LEU A 578 38.39 0.27 25.16
CA LEU A 578 39.21 -0.02 23.97
C LEU A 578 39.21 1.14 22.97
N TYR A 579 38.06 1.74 22.68
CA TYR A 579 38.01 2.97 21.87
C TYR A 579 38.82 4.09 22.54
N GLN A 580 38.75 4.24 23.87
CA GLN A 580 39.55 5.21 24.61
C GLN A 580 41.06 4.97 24.46
N LYS A 581 41.51 3.70 24.48
CA LYS A 581 42.91 3.37 24.22
C LYS A 581 43.34 3.73 22.80
N ALA A 582 42.50 3.45 21.79
CA ALA A 582 42.80 3.77 20.40
C ALA A 582 42.81 5.30 20.16
N ALA A 583 41.82 6.03 20.69
CA ALA A 583 41.71 7.48 20.56
C ALA A 583 42.90 8.23 21.20
N ARG A 584 43.41 7.75 22.34
CA ARG A 584 44.65 8.29 22.96
C ARG A 584 45.89 8.19 22.07
N GLN A 585 45.85 7.34 21.04
CA GLN A 585 46.88 7.24 20.01
C GLN A 585 46.58 8.13 18.79
N HIS A 586 45.74 9.15 18.96
CA HIS A 586 45.26 10.07 17.93
C HIS A 586 44.59 9.34 16.76
N PHE A 587 43.75 8.34 17.07
CA PHE A 587 43.01 7.60 16.07
C PHE A 587 41.60 8.20 15.88
N PRO A 588 41.33 8.95 14.79
CA PRO A 588 40.13 9.79 14.69
C PRO A 588 38.84 8.98 14.63
N TYR A 589 38.83 7.79 14.01
CA TYR A 589 37.66 6.91 14.03
C TYR A 589 37.28 6.47 15.45
N ALA A 590 38.26 6.16 16.31
CA ALA A 590 37.98 5.88 17.72
C ALA A 590 37.53 7.11 18.49
N SER A 591 38.09 8.30 18.22
CA SER A 591 37.61 9.55 18.82
C SER A 591 36.15 9.83 18.42
N TYR A 592 35.77 9.54 17.17
CA TYR A 592 34.40 9.69 16.68
C TYR A 592 33.43 8.74 17.40
N GLU A 593 33.79 7.46 17.55
CA GLU A 593 32.97 6.49 18.28
C GLU A 593 32.85 6.84 19.78
N LEU A 594 33.93 7.29 20.42
CA LEU A 594 33.85 7.78 21.81
C LEU A 594 32.92 8.97 21.95
N ALA A 595 32.93 9.88 20.98
CA ALA A 595 32.07 11.05 21.00
C ALA A 595 30.59 10.64 20.96
N LYS A 596 30.22 9.67 20.11
CA LYS A 596 28.89 9.03 20.08
C LYS A 596 28.56 8.39 21.44
N MET A 597 29.48 7.61 22.01
CA MET A 597 29.28 6.95 23.31
C MET A 597 29.07 7.95 24.47
N TYR A 598 29.82 9.06 24.51
CA TYR A 598 29.63 10.13 25.49
C TYR A 598 28.32 10.91 25.27
N ARG A 599 27.93 11.17 24.01
CA ARG A 599 26.67 11.83 23.68
C ARG A 599 25.47 11.00 24.14
N ASP A 600 25.52 9.70 23.87
CA ASP A 600 24.39 8.79 24.05
C ASP A 600 24.40 8.11 25.43
N GLY A 601 25.52 8.16 26.15
CA GLY A 601 25.67 7.56 27.48
C GLY A 601 25.77 6.04 27.42
N ILE A 602 26.40 5.51 26.38
CA ILE A 602 26.59 4.07 26.15
C ILE A 602 27.97 3.70 26.68
N GLY A 603 28.05 2.74 27.63
CA GLY A 603 29.31 2.34 28.26
C GLY A 603 29.97 3.41 29.15
N THR A 604 29.33 4.57 29.30
CA THR A 604 29.78 5.71 30.11
C THR A 604 28.57 6.59 30.49
N ALA A 605 28.75 7.52 31.43
CA ALA A 605 27.75 8.55 31.69
C ALA A 605 27.70 9.56 30.53
N LYS A 606 26.51 10.11 30.26
CA LYS A 606 26.35 11.18 29.26
C LYS A 606 27.22 12.39 29.63
N ASP A 607 28.07 12.81 28.72
CA ASP A 607 28.92 14.00 28.88
C ASP A 607 29.01 14.76 27.55
N LYS A 608 28.26 15.86 27.47
CA LYS A 608 28.18 16.68 26.25
C LYS A 608 29.51 17.37 25.93
N ASN A 609 30.29 17.74 26.93
CA ASN A 609 31.56 18.43 26.72
C ASN A 609 32.61 17.45 26.23
N ALA A 610 32.72 16.29 26.87
CA ALA A 610 33.61 15.23 26.40
C ALA A 610 33.24 14.76 24.99
N ALA A 611 31.95 14.64 24.67
CA ALA A 611 31.49 14.33 23.31
C ALA A 611 31.94 15.40 22.30
N ALA A 612 31.74 16.69 22.60
CA ALA A 612 32.14 17.78 21.72
C ALA A 612 33.67 17.82 21.50
N ASP A 613 34.45 17.58 22.55
CA ASP A 613 35.91 17.51 22.47
C ASP A 613 36.37 16.33 21.60
N CYS A 614 35.81 15.14 21.82
CA CYS A 614 36.13 13.96 21.01
C CYS A 614 35.70 14.12 19.53
N PHE A 615 34.54 14.73 19.24
CA PHE A 615 34.15 15.02 17.85
C PHE A 615 35.10 16.02 17.19
N ARG A 616 35.57 17.02 17.94
CA ARG A 616 36.55 18.00 17.43
C ARG A 616 37.92 17.35 17.16
N GLU A 617 38.38 16.47 18.03
CA GLU A 617 39.60 15.68 17.80
C GLU A 617 39.45 14.76 16.59
N ALA A 618 38.30 14.10 16.44
CA ALA A 618 38.00 13.27 15.28
C ALA A 618 38.04 14.09 13.99
N PHE A 619 37.37 15.24 13.95
CA PHE A 619 37.35 16.14 12.78
C PHE A 619 38.75 16.56 12.36
N LEU A 620 39.56 17.05 13.29
CA LEU A 620 40.94 17.47 13.02
C LEU A 620 41.81 16.29 12.55
N GLY A 621 41.63 15.11 13.13
CA GLY A 621 42.34 13.90 12.72
C GLY A 621 41.92 13.41 11.34
N PHE A 622 40.63 13.47 11.01
CA PHE A 622 40.13 13.16 9.66
C PHE A 622 40.65 14.14 8.62
N GLN A 623 40.73 15.44 8.91
CA GLN A 623 41.36 16.41 8.00
C GLN A 623 42.85 16.10 7.76
N GLN A 624 43.58 15.68 8.80
CA GLN A 624 44.98 15.28 8.67
C GLN A 624 45.15 13.99 7.87
N LEU A 625 44.26 13.01 8.07
CA LEU A 625 44.23 11.79 7.28
C LEU A 625 43.95 12.11 5.81
N GLU A 626 42.97 12.98 5.53
CA GLU A 626 42.61 13.33 4.17
C GLU A 626 43.68 14.18 3.45
N ALA A 627 44.59 14.82 4.18
CA ALA A 627 45.76 15.42 3.54
C ALA A 627 46.73 14.36 2.96
N GLN A 628 46.59 13.10 3.37
CA GLN A 628 47.46 11.97 3.02
C GLN A 628 46.72 10.84 2.29
N SER A 629 45.39 10.83 2.33
CA SER A 629 44.50 9.92 1.60
C SER A 629 43.63 10.71 0.60
N ARG A 630 42.83 9.99 -0.20
CA ARG A 630 41.77 10.55 -1.07
C ARG A 630 40.57 9.63 -1.04
N ASP A 631 40.25 9.18 0.16
CA ASP A 631 39.24 8.16 0.39
C ASP A 631 37.85 8.79 0.32
N ASP A 632 36.96 8.19 -0.46
CA ASP A 632 35.63 8.75 -0.72
C ASP A 632 34.77 8.73 0.55
N LYS A 633 34.89 7.72 1.40
CA LYS A 633 34.17 7.61 2.69
C LYS A 633 34.66 8.66 3.68
N LEU A 634 35.97 8.85 3.78
CA LEU A 634 36.56 9.91 4.62
C LEU A 634 36.11 11.30 4.17
N GLN A 635 36.11 11.56 2.86
CA GLN A 635 35.62 12.82 2.30
C GLN A 635 34.12 13.01 2.58
N TYR A 636 33.31 11.95 2.45
CA TYR A 636 31.89 11.98 2.82
C TYR A 636 31.70 12.32 4.30
N ARG A 637 32.44 11.66 5.20
CA ARG A 637 32.41 11.88 6.65
C ARG A 637 32.75 13.33 7.00
N LEU A 638 33.83 13.88 6.44
CA LEU A 638 34.21 15.29 6.61
C LEU A 638 33.11 16.23 6.10
N GLY A 639 32.55 15.94 4.93
CA GLY A 639 31.42 16.67 4.37
C GLY A 639 30.20 16.70 5.29
N GLN A 640 29.82 15.56 5.87
CA GLN A 640 28.70 15.44 6.80
C GLN A 640 28.97 16.18 8.12
N MET A 641 30.19 16.08 8.66
CA MET A 641 30.58 16.80 9.89
C MET A 641 30.49 18.31 9.69
N LEU A 642 30.93 18.83 8.54
CA LEU A 642 30.82 20.26 8.17
C LEU A 642 29.37 20.68 7.92
N TYR A 643 28.58 19.83 7.27
CA TYR A 643 27.17 20.09 7.00
C TYR A 643 26.33 20.19 8.28
N THR A 644 26.61 19.31 9.27
CA THR A 644 25.90 19.25 10.55
C THR A 644 26.49 20.15 11.63
N GLY A 645 27.75 20.58 11.50
CA GLY A 645 28.50 21.24 12.57
C GLY A 645 28.92 20.26 13.69
N THR A 646 29.09 18.98 13.37
CA THR A 646 29.54 17.98 14.34
C THR A 646 31.05 18.06 14.49
N GLY A 647 31.56 18.49 15.65
CA GLY A 647 33.00 18.63 15.90
C GLY A 647 33.66 19.83 15.25
N THR A 648 32.90 20.65 14.52
CA THR A 648 33.34 21.88 13.84
C THR A 648 32.19 22.89 13.81
N GLU A 649 32.47 24.16 13.51
CA GLU A 649 31.40 25.07 13.11
C GLU A 649 30.77 24.58 11.79
N ARG A 650 29.46 24.80 11.64
CA ARG A 650 28.72 24.43 10.43
C ARG A 650 29.19 25.28 9.25
N ASP A 651 29.63 24.62 8.18
CA ASP A 651 30.12 25.26 6.96
C ASP A 651 29.65 24.45 5.74
N ILE A 652 28.56 24.92 5.12
CA ILE A 652 27.93 24.25 3.98
C ILE A 652 28.83 24.32 2.73
N GLY A 653 29.56 25.42 2.55
CA GLY A 653 30.43 25.60 1.39
C GLY A 653 31.59 24.61 1.39
N ALA A 654 32.25 24.47 2.54
CA ALA A 654 33.28 23.44 2.72
C ALA A 654 32.70 22.03 2.66
N ALA A 655 31.50 21.79 3.22
CA ALA A 655 30.82 20.51 3.11
C ALA A 655 30.60 20.09 1.65
N VAL A 656 30.06 20.98 0.81
CA VAL A 656 29.84 20.74 -0.62
C VAL A 656 31.14 20.40 -1.33
N GLN A 657 32.26 21.05 -1.00
CA GLN A 657 33.56 20.74 -1.63
C GLN A 657 34.02 19.30 -1.33
N TYR A 658 33.94 18.86 -0.08
CA TYR A 658 34.31 17.49 0.29
C TYR A 658 33.33 16.47 -0.30
N LEU A 659 32.03 16.74 -0.24
CA LEU A 659 31.01 15.87 -0.80
C LEU A 659 31.13 15.75 -2.32
N GLU A 660 31.48 16.82 -3.05
CA GLU A 660 31.71 16.74 -4.50
C GLU A 660 32.93 15.89 -4.86
N LYS A 661 33.99 15.91 -4.05
CA LYS A 661 35.14 15.01 -4.25
C LYS A 661 34.70 13.55 -4.07
N SER A 662 34.02 13.26 -2.96
CA SER A 662 33.50 11.93 -2.63
C SER A 662 32.51 11.41 -3.69
N ALA A 663 31.56 12.25 -4.11
CA ALA A 663 30.56 11.91 -5.11
C ALA A 663 31.15 11.61 -6.50
N LYS A 664 32.24 12.28 -6.88
CA LYS A 664 32.99 12.02 -8.14
C LYS A 664 33.70 10.67 -8.12
N LEU A 665 34.14 10.20 -6.95
CA LEU A 665 34.70 8.87 -6.75
C LEU A 665 33.63 7.76 -6.72
N GLY A 666 32.33 8.14 -6.81
CA GLY A 666 31.23 7.20 -6.89
C GLY A 666 30.48 6.98 -5.57
N ASN A 667 30.83 7.69 -4.50
CA ASN A 667 30.15 7.54 -3.21
C ASN A 667 28.66 7.95 -3.32
N VAL A 668 27.78 6.96 -3.23
CA VAL A 668 26.34 7.14 -3.42
C VAL A 668 25.69 7.97 -2.32
N TYR A 669 26.22 7.90 -1.10
CA TYR A 669 25.72 8.69 0.04
C TYR A 669 26.09 10.17 -0.12
N ALA A 670 27.30 10.47 -0.60
CA ALA A 670 27.71 11.83 -0.94
C ALA A 670 26.86 12.41 -2.09
N GLN A 671 26.59 11.63 -3.13
CA GLN A 671 25.69 12.02 -4.22
C GLN A 671 24.28 12.35 -3.70
N CYS A 672 23.73 11.49 -2.84
CA CYS A 672 22.41 11.71 -2.23
C CYS A 672 22.38 12.97 -1.34
N LEU A 673 23.40 13.17 -0.49
CA LEU A 673 23.51 14.33 0.39
C LEU A 673 23.72 15.63 -0.38
N LEU A 674 24.55 15.64 -1.44
CA LEU A 674 24.66 16.78 -2.36
C LEU A 674 23.32 17.09 -3.01
N GLY A 675 22.61 16.07 -3.48
CA GLY A 675 21.27 16.20 -4.02
C GLY A 675 20.35 16.98 -3.05
N LYS A 676 20.33 16.57 -1.78
CA LYS A 676 19.57 17.26 -0.72
C LYS A 676 20.01 18.71 -0.52
N ILE A 677 21.31 18.96 -0.39
CA ILE A 677 21.85 20.31 -0.16
C ILE A 677 21.48 21.25 -1.31
N TYR A 678 21.66 20.79 -2.55
CA TYR A 678 21.37 21.57 -3.75
C TYR A 678 19.86 21.81 -3.96
N LEU A 679 18.99 20.93 -3.44
CA LEU A 679 17.53 21.06 -3.51
C LEU A 679 16.92 21.84 -2.34
N ALA A 680 17.71 22.21 -1.32
CA ALA A 680 17.27 22.87 -0.10
C ALA A 680 16.89 24.36 -0.31
N VAL A 681 16.00 24.65 -1.24
CA VAL A 681 15.46 26.01 -1.50
C VAL A 681 14.45 26.43 -0.41
N GLU A 682 13.87 25.48 0.33
CA GLU A 682 12.71 25.73 1.20
C GLU A 682 12.90 25.21 2.63
N SER A 683 13.91 25.69 3.35
CA SER A 683 13.82 25.68 4.82
C SER A 683 13.24 27.03 5.27
N PRO A 684 11.95 27.11 5.65
CA PRO A 684 11.31 28.34 6.12
C PRO A 684 11.90 28.86 7.44
N LEU A 685 12.86 28.14 8.04
CA LEU A 685 13.45 28.47 9.33
C LEU A 685 14.67 29.40 9.23
N ASN A 686 15.34 29.55 8.08
CA ASN A 686 16.51 30.42 7.91
C ASN A 686 16.60 31.01 6.49
N PRO A 687 15.86 32.08 6.19
CA PRO A 687 15.91 32.76 4.88
C PRO A 687 17.22 33.55 4.61
N ASP A 688 18.13 33.62 5.59
CA ASP A 688 19.37 34.41 5.54
C ASP A 688 20.64 33.57 5.30
N GLU A 689 20.56 32.24 5.15
CA GLU A 689 21.73 31.40 4.82
C GLU A 689 22.04 31.45 3.31
N ASP A 690 23.31 31.67 2.95
CA ASP A 690 23.84 31.58 1.58
C ASP A 690 23.37 30.27 0.93
N THR A 691 22.34 30.35 0.10
CA THR A 691 21.72 29.17 -0.50
C THR A 691 22.64 28.67 -1.61
N HIS A 692 23.37 27.58 -1.33
CA HIS A 692 23.99 26.73 -2.35
C HIS A 692 22.93 26.00 -3.21
N ALA A 693 21.74 26.56 -3.36
CA ALA A 693 20.64 25.95 -4.07
C ALA A 693 20.91 25.97 -5.56
N ASP A 694 21.01 24.78 -6.15
CA ASP A 694 21.11 24.57 -7.58
C ASP A 694 20.24 23.35 -7.89
N PRO A 695 18.93 23.53 -8.12
CA PRO A 695 18.02 22.42 -8.30
C PRO A 695 18.38 21.51 -9.49
N GLU A 696 19.03 22.04 -10.52
CA GLU A 696 19.51 21.25 -11.65
C GLU A 696 20.61 20.28 -11.20
N ARG A 697 21.61 20.77 -10.45
CA ARG A 697 22.63 19.91 -9.83
C ARG A 697 22.04 18.95 -8.80
N GLY A 698 21.05 19.41 -8.06
CA GLY A 698 20.35 18.61 -7.05
C GLY A 698 19.67 17.39 -7.65
N VAL A 699 18.88 17.59 -8.71
CA VAL A 699 18.27 16.49 -9.48
C VAL A 699 19.33 15.63 -10.15
N PHE A 700 20.41 16.23 -10.69
CA PHE A 700 21.51 15.49 -11.30
C PHE A 700 22.16 14.49 -10.34
N TRP A 701 22.56 14.95 -9.15
CA TRP A 701 23.21 14.09 -8.16
C TRP A 701 22.27 13.04 -7.56
N LEU A 702 21.00 13.38 -7.32
CA LEU A 702 20.00 12.37 -6.94
C LEU A 702 19.81 11.31 -8.02
N THR A 703 19.78 11.71 -9.31
CA THR A 703 19.65 10.75 -10.41
C THR A 703 20.86 9.81 -10.48
N LYS A 704 22.08 10.33 -10.28
CA LYS A 704 23.28 9.51 -10.18
C LYS A 704 23.24 8.50 -9.03
N ALA A 705 22.78 8.93 -7.86
CA ALA A 705 22.62 8.03 -6.72
C ALA A 705 21.54 6.96 -6.96
N VAL A 706 20.44 7.30 -7.64
CA VAL A 706 19.39 6.35 -8.07
C VAL A 706 19.92 5.35 -9.09
N ASP A 707 20.68 5.80 -10.10
CA ASP A 707 21.29 4.92 -11.10
C ASP A 707 22.27 3.91 -10.45
N ALA A 708 22.84 4.27 -9.30
CA ALA A 708 23.70 3.42 -8.48
C ALA A 708 22.94 2.61 -7.40
N GLY A 709 21.61 2.67 -7.38
CA GLY A 709 20.76 1.85 -6.50
C GLY A 709 20.54 2.40 -5.09
N ASN A 710 20.80 3.68 -4.82
CA ASN A 710 20.61 4.26 -3.49
C ASN A 710 19.11 4.45 -3.15
N ASP A 711 18.60 3.65 -2.22
CA ASP A 711 17.20 3.67 -1.74
C ASP A 711 16.73 5.04 -1.23
N SER A 712 17.63 5.79 -0.59
CA SER A 712 17.36 7.11 -0.04
C SER A 712 17.12 8.13 -1.15
N ALA A 713 17.95 8.07 -2.20
CA ALA A 713 17.82 8.91 -3.38
C ALA A 713 16.59 8.52 -4.20
N GLU A 714 16.26 7.24 -4.30
CA GLU A 714 15.02 6.74 -4.92
C GLU A 714 13.78 7.33 -4.23
N TYR A 715 13.73 7.29 -2.90
CA TYR A 715 12.66 7.92 -2.13
C TYR A 715 12.58 9.44 -2.39
N LEU A 716 13.70 10.16 -2.33
CA LEU A 716 13.71 11.62 -2.49
C LEU A 716 13.33 12.04 -3.91
N LEU A 717 13.88 11.39 -4.93
CA LEU A 717 13.54 11.66 -6.32
C LEU A 717 12.09 11.29 -6.61
N GLY A 718 11.58 10.21 -6.00
CA GLY A 718 10.17 9.84 -6.03
C GLY A 718 9.26 10.95 -5.49
N LYS A 719 9.66 11.60 -4.38
CA LYS A 719 8.96 12.76 -3.82
C LYS A 719 8.94 13.94 -4.80
N LEU A 720 10.07 14.25 -5.46
CA LEU A 720 10.13 15.31 -6.46
C LEU A 720 9.17 15.06 -7.63
N TYR A 721 9.11 13.82 -8.14
CA TYR A 721 8.18 13.45 -9.21
C TYR A 721 6.71 13.46 -8.76
N ARG A 722 6.41 13.07 -7.51
CA ARG A 722 5.06 13.12 -6.93
C ARG A 722 4.54 14.56 -6.87
N ASP A 723 5.39 15.45 -6.38
CA ASP A 723 5.03 16.84 -6.07
C ASP A 723 5.19 17.77 -7.29
N GLY A 724 5.96 17.36 -8.31
CA GLY A 724 6.28 18.18 -9.48
C GLY A 724 7.25 19.32 -9.17
N LEU A 725 8.12 19.12 -8.17
CA LEU A 725 9.13 20.09 -7.74
C LEU A 725 10.41 19.88 -8.55
N TYR A 726 10.84 20.88 -9.31
CA TYR A 726 12.03 20.88 -10.18
C TYR A 726 12.04 19.88 -11.34
N VAL A 727 11.17 18.86 -11.29
CA VAL A 727 10.92 17.87 -12.34
C VAL A 727 9.46 17.90 -12.76
N GLU A 728 9.15 17.45 -13.97
CA GLU A 728 7.76 17.31 -14.42
C GLU A 728 7.03 16.27 -13.56
N ARG A 729 5.88 16.67 -13.00
CA ARG A 729 5.06 15.80 -12.14
C ARG A 729 4.73 14.49 -12.86
N ASN A 730 5.09 13.37 -12.25
CA ASN A 730 4.89 12.04 -12.83
C ASN A 730 4.60 11.01 -11.72
N ALA A 731 3.32 10.65 -11.57
CA ALA A 731 2.85 9.71 -10.56
C ALA A 731 3.42 8.29 -10.76
N GLU A 732 3.51 7.82 -12.01
CA GLU A 732 4.01 6.47 -12.32
C GLU A 732 5.49 6.33 -11.95
N LYS A 733 6.31 7.34 -12.30
CA LYS A 733 7.72 7.38 -11.89
C LYS A 733 7.89 7.47 -10.38
N ALA A 734 7.07 8.29 -9.71
CA ALA A 734 7.10 8.39 -8.26
C ALA A 734 6.81 7.04 -7.59
N VAL A 735 5.76 6.34 -8.05
CA VAL A 735 5.42 5.01 -7.54
C VAL A 735 6.54 4.01 -7.82
N ALA A 736 7.10 3.99 -9.04
CA ALA A 736 8.19 3.08 -9.38
C ALA A 736 9.44 3.29 -8.49
N LEU A 737 9.83 4.54 -8.26
CA LEU A 737 10.95 4.89 -7.38
C LEU A 737 10.66 4.54 -5.92
N PHE A 738 9.45 4.81 -5.42
CA PHE A 738 9.07 4.39 -4.07
C PHE A 738 9.03 2.87 -3.93
N THR A 739 8.62 2.13 -4.96
CA THR A 739 8.63 0.66 -4.94
C THR A 739 10.05 0.13 -4.92
N ALA A 740 10.95 0.64 -5.77
CA ALA A 740 12.36 0.26 -5.75
C ALA A 740 12.99 0.47 -4.37
N ALA A 741 12.78 1.66 -3.76
CA ALA A 741 13.29 1.95 -2.43
C ALA A 741 12.67 1.03 -1.35
N ALA A 742 11.36 0.76 -1.44
CA ALA A 742 10.67 -0.11 -0.49
C ALA A 742 11.12 -1.58 -0.61
N ASP A 743 11.45 -2.07 -1.80
CA ASP A 743 12.00 -3.41 -2.03
C ASP A 743 13.40 -3.55 -1.38
N GLN A 744 14.14 -2.44 -1.28
CA GLN A 744 15.38 -2.32 -0.50
C GLN A 744 15.14 -2.11 1.01
N LYS A 745 13.90 -2.28 1.47
CA LYS A 745 13.45 -2.07 2.87
C LYS A 745 13.53 -0.62 3.35
N ASN A 746 13.41 0.37 2.46
CA ASN A 746 13.28 1.75 2.90
C ASN A 746 11.90 2.00 3.56
N PRO A 747 11.86 2.33 4.88
CA PRO A 747 10.61 2.46 5.60
C PRO A 747 9.76 3.66 5.12
N TYR A 748 10.39 4.75 4.69
CA TYR A 748 9.71 5.98 4.29
C TYR A 748 9.07 5.85 2.91
N ALA A 749 9.73 5.15 1.98
CA ALA A 749 9.16 4.83 0.68
C ALA A 749 7.94 3.91 0.79
N ALA A 750 8.01 2.87 1.62
CA ALA A 750 6.88 2.01 1.93
C ALA A 750 5.71 2.78 2.57
N TYR A 751 6.01 3.72 3.48
CA TYR A 751 4.99 4.62 4.05
C TYR A 751 4.36 5.51 2.97
N ALA A 752 5.16 6.10 2.08
CA ALA A 752 4.68 6.93 0.98
C ALA A 752 3.76 6.17 0.03
N LEU A 753 4.09 4.93 -0.33
CA LEU A 753 3.20 4.06 -1.12
C LEU A 753 1.88 3.78 -0.39
N GLY A 754 1.94 3.43 0.90
CA GLY A 754 0.76 3.23 1.72
C GLY A 754 -0.16 4.45 1.71
N LYS A 755 0.41 5.65 1.87
CA LYS A 755 -0.30 6.93 1.83
C LYS A 755 -0.91 7.24 0.46
N LEU A 756 -0.17 7.06 -0.62
CA LEU A 756 -0.68 7.25 -1.99
C LEU A 756 -1.91 6.37 -2.27
N CYS A 757 -1.89 5.13 -1.77
CA CYS A 757 -3.02 4.20 -1.87
C CYS A 757 -4.22 4.59 -0.97
N LEU A 758 -4.00 5.29 0.15
CA LEU A 758 -5.09 5.83 0.99
C LEU A 758 -5.79 7.04 0.36
N GLU A 759 -5.01 7.94 -0.24
CA GLU A 759 -5.50 9.20 -0.80
C GLU A 759 -6.24 9.02 -2.12
N GLY A 760 -5.80 8.09 -2.97
CA GLY A 760 -6.41 7.86 -4.28
C GLY A 760 -6.06 8.94 -5.33
N THR A 761 -5.12 9.84 -5.03
CA THR A 761 -4.80 11.03 -5.85
C THR A 761 -3.87 10.72 -7.02
N ALA A 762 -2.95 9.76 -6.85
CA ALA A 762 -1.95 9.37 -7.84
C ALA A 762 -2.04 7.88 -8.26
N VAL A 763 -2.62 7.04 -7.40
CA VAL A 763 -2.88 5.61 -7.62
C VAL A 763 -4.34 5.36 -7.28
N ALA A 764 -4.98 4.34 -7.86
CA ALA A 764 -6.32 3.95 -7.46
C ALA A 764 -6.38 3.70 -5.95
N LYS A 765 -7.36 4.29 -5.27
CA LYS A 765 -7.54 4.13 -3.83
C LYS A 765 -7.79 2.65 -3.52
N ASP A 766 -6.90 2.06 -2.73
CA ASP A 766 -6.99 0.67 -2.29
C ASP A 766 -6.51 0.57 -0.84
N MET A 767 -7.49 0.43 0.07
CA MET A 767 -7.25 0.38 1.51
C MET A 767 -6.55 -0.91 1.93
N GLY A 768 -6.71 -2.01 1.18
CA GLY A 768 -6.05 -3.28 1.44
C GLY A 768 -4.56 -3.23 1.08
N VAL A 769 -4.23 -2.65 -0.09
CA VAL A 769 -2.85 -2.41 -0.51
C VAL A 769 -2.18 -1.38 0.39
N ALA A 770 -2.89 -0.30 0.75
CA ALA A 770 -2.42 0.69 1.71
C ALA A 770 -2.06 0.05 3.06
N ALA A 771 -2.95 -0.77 3.62
CA ALA A 771 -2.70 -1.46 4.88
C ALA A 771 -1.48 -2.40 4.81
N ARG A 772 -1.23 -3.06 3.66
CA ARG A 772 -0.04 -3.91 3.47
C ARG A 772 1.26 -3.10 3.49
N TRP A 773 1.33 -2.01 2.72
CA TRP A 773 2.50 -1.14 2.69
C TRP A 773 2.76 -0.47 4.04
N LEU A 774 1.70 -0.02 4.71
CA LEU A 774 1.80 0.53 6.07
C LEU A 774 2.23 -0.52 7.09
N THR A 775 1.75 -1.77 6.97
CA THR A 775 2.20 -2.88 7.82
C THR A 775 3.67 -3.20 7.61
N PHE A 776 4.12 -3.24 6.35
CA PHE A 776 5.52 -3.44 6.01
C PHE A 776 6.41 -2.33 6.57
N SER A 777 6.06 -1.07 6.32
CA SER A 777 6.77 0.10 6.85
C SER A 777 6.77 0.15 8.39
N ALA A 778 5.65 -0.15 9.04
CA ALA A 778 5.55 -0.20 10.49
C ALA A 778 6.41 -1.32 11.10
N GLY A 779 6.52 -2.45 10.40
CA GLY A 779 7.41 -3.57 10.74
C GLY A 779 8.89 -3.22 10.66
N LEU A 780 9.25 -2.29 9.77
CA LEU A 780 10.59 -1.68 9.66
C LEU A 780 10.83 -0.58 10.70
N GLY A 781 9.88 -0.32 11.60
CA GLY A 781 10.02 0.65 12.70
C GLY A 781 9.49 2.05 12.42
N ASN A 782 8.96 2.34 11.24
CA ASN A 782 8.51 3.70 10.89
C ASN A 782 7.36 4.19 11.80
N ALA A 783 7.61 5.22 12.61
CA ALA A 783 6.63 5.76 13.56
C ALA A 783 5.38 6.36 12.89
N TYR A 784 5.51 6.95 11.69
CA TYR A 784 4.38 7.51 10.93
C TYR A 784 3.49 6.41 10.35
N ALA A 785 4.08 5.33 9.84
CA ALA A 785 3.33 4.17 9.39
C ALA A 785 2.66 3.43 10.55
N GLN A 786 3.34 3.30 11.70
CA GLN A 786 2.73 2.76 12.92
C GLN A 786 1.50 3.57 13.35
N TYR A 787 1.61 4.90 13.36
CA TYR A 787 0.49 5.80 13.64
C TYR A 787 -0.66 5.66 12.62
N ALA A 788 -0.34 5.72 11.32
CA ALA A 788 -1.33 5.63 10.25
C ALA A 788 -2.06 4.28 10.25
N LEU A 789 -1.33 3.18 10.45
CA LEU A 789 -1.90 1.84 10.57
C LEU A 789 -2.76 1.69 11.83
N ALA A 790 -2.33 2.28 12.95
CA ALA A 790 -3.16 2.30 14.15
C ALA A 790 -4.48 3.06 13.93
N LYS A 791 -4.47 4.20 13.21
CA LYS A 791 -5.71 4.90 12.81
C LYS A 791 -6.64 3.98 12.02
N LEU A 792 -6.11 3.21 11.05
CA LEU A 792 -6.90 2.26 10.28
C LEU A 792 -7.55 1.19 11.18
N TYR A 793 -6.79 0.64 12.13
CA TYR A 793 -7.32 -0.33 13.09
C TYR A 793 -8.32 0.26 14.09
N LEU A 794 -8.23 1.54 14.45
CA LEU A 794 -9.23 2.21 15.30
C LEU A 794 -10.51 2.51 14.54
N ALA A 795 -10.40 2.95 13.28
CA ALA A 795 -11.53 3.30 12.43
C ALA A 795 -12.40 2.06 12.12
N GLY A 796 -11.76 0.96 11.69
CA GLY A 796 -12.46 -0.30 11.50
C GLY A 796 -13.37 -0.38 10.27
N GLU A 797 -13.27 0.56 9.33
CA GLU A 797 -14.13 0.65 8.14
C GLU A 797 -13.78 -0.41 7.08
N ASP A 798 -12.53 -0.38 6.58
CA ASP A 798 -12.04 -1.27 5.51
C ASP A 798 -11.05 -2.34 6.02
N VAL A 799 -10.43 -2.10 7.19
CA VAL A 799 -9.61 -3.07 7.91
C VAL A 799 -10.35 -3.43 9.20
N PRO A 800 -10.43 -4.71 9.60
CA PRO A 800 -11.12 -5.09 10.82
C PRO A 800 -10.62 -4.31 12.03
N LYS A 801 -11.55 -3.69 12.77
CA LYS A 801 -11.24 -2.91 13.96
C LYS A 801 -10.44 -3.76 14.96
N ASN A 802 -9.26 -3.29 15.37
CA ASN A 802 -8.40 -3.97 16.33
C ASN A 802 -7.76 -3.00 17.31
N ILE A 803 -8.43 -2.80 18.46
CA ILE A 803 -7.99 -1.85 19.49
C ILE A 803 -6.64 -2.24 20.09
N HIS A 804 -6.41 -3.53 20.34
CA HIS A 804 -5.16 -3.99 20.94
C HIS A 804 -3.98 -3.67 20.01
N GLN A 805 -4.07 -4.04 18.74
CA GLN A 805 -3.03 -3.72 17.77
C GLN A 805 -2.86 -2.22 17.55
N ALA A 806 -3.95 -1.45 17.56
CA ALA A 806 -3.88 0.00 17.46
C ALA A 806 -3.13 0.62 18.65
N VAL A 807 -3.43 0.22 19.89
CA VAL A 807 -2.74 0.71 21.09
C VAL A 807 -1.27 0.30 21.08
N ASP A 808 -0.94 -0.93 20.67
CA ASP A 808 0.44 -1.39 20.55
C ASP A 808 1.23 -0.54 19.55
N LEU A 809 0.67 -0.31 18.35
CA LEU A 809 1.29 0.49 17.30
C LEU A 809 1.42 1.96 17.70
N LEU A 810 0.38 2.55 18.32
CA LEU A 810 0.47 3.90 18.85
C LEU A 810 1.54 4.01 19.93
N THR A 811 1.67 2.99 20.80
CA THR A 811 2.68 3.00 21.87
C THR A 811 4.09 2.95 21.29
N LYS A 812 4.31 2.09 20.28
CA LYS A 812 5.59 2.04 19.54
C LYS A 812 5.91 3.38 18.88
N ALA A 813 4.95 4.01 18.21
CA ALA A 813 5.16 5.32 17.59
C ALA A 813 5.39 6.42 18.64
N ALA A 814 4.67 6.39 19.76
CA ALA A 814 4.76 7.36 20.83
C ALA A 814 6.10 7.31 21.58
N LEU A 815 6.68 6.10 21.76
CA LEU A 815 8.02 5.91 22.31
C LEU A 815 9.11 6.46 21.38
N GLN A 816 8.83 6.58 20.09
CA GLN A 816 9.69 7.24 19.09
C GLN A 816 9.41 8.75 18.99
N ASN A 817 8.78 9.36 19.99
CA ASN A 817 8.42 10.79 20.01
C ASN A 817 7.48 11.24 18.89
N ASN A 818 6.65 10.34 18.33
CA ASN A 818 5.58 10.77 17.44
C ASN A 818 4.48 11.50 18.24
N SER A 819 4.45 12.82 18.15
CA SER A 819 3.55 13.66 18.96
C SER A 819 2.07 13.40 18.68
N PHE A 820 1.72 13.00 17.45
CA PHE A 820 0.34 12.63 17.09
C PHE A 820 -0.09 11.31 17.71
N ALA A 821 0.81 10.31 17.77
CA ALA A 821 0.55 9.04 18.43
C ALA A 821 0.41 9.21 19.95
N GLN A 822 1.28 10.03 20.56
CA GLN A 822 1.18 10.40 21.98
C GLN A 822 -0.15 11.11 22.29
N TYR A 823 -0.56 12.08 21.46
CA TYR A 823 -1.86 12.73 21.61
C TYR A 823 -3.03 11.74 21.51
N ARG A 824 -3.01 10.84 20.50
CA ARG A 824 -4.07 9.83 20.32
C ARG A 824 -4.17 8.84 21.48
N LEU A 825 -3.04 8.35 21.99
CA LEU A 825 -3.04 7.50 23.20
C LEU A 825 -3.58 8.26 24.41
N GLY A 826 -3.13 9.50 24.59
CA GLY A 826 -3.60 10.38 25.65
C GLY A 826 -5.12 10.53 25.64
N LYS A 827 -5.70 10.79 24.46
CA LYS A 827 -7.15 10.90 24.26
C LYS A 827 -7.87 9.57 24.52
N LEU A 828 -7.35 8.44 24.02
CA LEU A 828 -7.94 7.10 24.21
C LEU A 828 -8.07 6.75 25.71
N TYR A 829 -6.99 6.93 26.48
CA TYR A 829 -7.00 6.66 27.91
C TYR A 829 -7.86 7.64 28.71
N LEU A 830 -7.97 8.90 28.26
CA LEU A 830 -8.79 9.91 28.93
C LEU A 830 -10.29 9.66 28.76
N LEU A 831 -10.72 9.25 27.56
CA LEU A 831 -12.12 8.97 27.25
C LEU A 831 -12.61 7.69 27.94
N GLY A 832 -11.79 6.62 27.90
CA GLY A 832 -12.14 5.36 28.54
C GLY A 832 -13.21 4.53 27.82
N GLU A 833 -13.55 4.85 26.57
CA GLU A 833 -14.62 4.20 25.80
C GLU A 833 -14.20 2.85 25.20
N GLU A 834 -13.00 2.81 24.61
CA GLU A 834 -12.46 1.63 23.90
C GLU A 834 -11.37 0.90 24.70
N VAL A 835 -10.74 1.61 25.64
CA VAL A 835 -9.76 1.10 26.60
C VAL A 835 -10.17 1.53 28.00
N PRO A 836 -9.79 0.83 29.08
CA PRO A 836 -10.06 1.28 30.44
C PRO A 836 -9.54 2.71 30.65
N LYS A 837 -10.37 3.57 31.27
CA LYS A 837 -9.99 4.94 31.59
C LYS A 837 -8.75 4.94 32.49
N ASP A 838 -7.70 5.63 32.07
CA ASP A 838 -6.46 5.80 32.83
C ASP A 838 -6.00 7.26 32.72
N VAL A 839 -6.36 8.05 33.72
CA VAL A 839 -6.09 9.50 33.70
C VAL A 839 -4.59 9.78 33.85
N GLU A 840 -3.86 8.96 34.58
CA GLU A 840 -2.42 9.17 34.80
C GLU A 840 -1.65 8.91 33.49
N ALA A 841 -1.95 7.79 32.83
CA ALA A 841 -1.38 7.50 31.51
C ALA A 841 -1.80 8.54 30.46
N ALA A 842 -3.06 8.99 30.50
CA ALA A 842 -3.56 10.03 29.61
C ALA A 842 -2.77 11.34 29.76
N VAL A 843 -2.62 11.85 30.99
CA VAL A 843 -1.86 13.07 31.27
C VAL A 843 -0.41 12.91 30.88
N LYS A 844 0.22 11.76 31.15
CA LYS A 844 1.61 11.48 30.76
C LYS A 844 1.81 11.62 29.24
N TRP A 845 0.99 10.93 28.45
CA TRP A 845 1.11 10.96 26.99
C TRP A 845 0.72 12.30 26.38
N LEU A 846 -0.34 12.95 26.89
CA LEU A 846 -0.70 14.30 26.47
C LEU A 846 0.41 15.31 26.79
N THR A 847 1.07 15.19 27.95
CA THR A 847 2.17 16.08 28.33
C THR A 847 3.38 15.90 27.41
N ALA A 848 3.78 14.66 27.15
CA ALA A 848 4.86 14.36 26.20
C ALA A 848 4.56 14.94 24.80
N SER A 849 3.31 14.81 24.33
CA SER A 849 2.88 15.38 23.05
C SER A 849 2.89 16.90 23.05
N ALA A 850 2.41 17.52 24.13
CA ALA A 850 2.34 18.97 24.28
C ALA A 850 3.72 19.65 24.39
N GLU A 851 4.70 18.94 24.95
CA GLU A 851 6.11 19.35 25.02
C GLU A 851 6.81 19.30 23.65
N LEU A 852 6.31 18.48 22.73
CA LEU A 852 6.71 18.46 21.31
C LEU A 852 5.86 19.43 20.47
N ASP A 853 5.36 20.51 21.11
CA ASP A 853 4.54 21.56 20.52
C ASP A 853 3.24 21.12 19.82
N ASN A 854 2.70 19.94 20.15
CA ASN A 854 1.43 19.51 19.60
C ASN A 854 0.27 20.38 20.11
N GLN A 855 -0.23 21.27 19.25
CA GLN A 855 -1.30 22.23 19.56
C GLN A 855 -2.55 21.57 20.18
N TYR A 856 -2.89 20.34 19.77
CA TYR A 856 -4.08 19.62 20.22
C TYR A 856 -3.91 19.06 21.63
N ALA A 857 -2.74 18.49 21.93
CA ALA A 857 -2.42 18.03 23.27
C ALA A 857 -2.32 19.20 24.27
N GLN A 858 -1.72 20.32 23.86
CA GLN A 858 -1.68 21.57 24.64
C GLN A 858 -3.10 22.08 24.97
N TYR A 859 -4.01 22.09 23.99
CA TYR A 859 -5.41 22.44 24.25
C TYR A 859 -6.09 21.47 25.23
N MET A 860 -5.92 20.16 25.03
CA MET A 860 -6.57 19.13 25.83
C MET A 860 -6.10 19.15 27.29
N LEU A 861 -4.80 19.30 27.56
CA LEU A 861 -4.27 19.49 28.91
C LEU A 861 -4.76 20.79 29.54
N GLY A 862 -4.74 21.87 28.76
CA GLY A 862 -5.23 23.17 29.17
C GLY A 862 -6.67 23.11 29.69
N LYS A 863 -7.54 22.42 28.95
CA LYS A 863 -8.93 22.16 29.34
C LYS A 863 -9.02 21.24 30.57
N LEU A 864 -8.27 20.15 30.59
CA LEU A 864 -8.28 19.16 31.67
C LEU A 864 -7.95 19.79 33.03
N TYR A 865 -6.88 20.58 33.12
CA TYR A 865 -6.48 21.30 34.33
C TYR A 865 -7.41 22.47 34.67
N LEU A 866 -8.06 23.10 33.69
CA LEU A 866 -9.00 24.18 33.93
C LEU A 866 -10.30 23.68 34.57
N MET A 867 -10.80 22.54 34.09
CA MET A 867 -12.07 21.95 34.52
C MET A 867 -11.96 21.27 35.87
N GLY A 868 -10.84 20.59 36.15
CA GLY A 868 -10.59 19.98 37.45
C GLY A 868 -11.46 18.75 37.77
N GLN A 869 -12.06 18.12 36.75
CA GLN A 869 -13.01 17.00 36.91
C GLN A 869 -12.30 15.65 37.10
N ASP A 870 -11.30 15.38 36.27
CA ASP A 870 -10.52 14.13 36.29
C ASP A 870 -9.13 14.31 36.92
N VAL A 871 -8.63 15.54 37.00
CA VAL A 871 -7.38 15.93 37.67
C VAL A 871 -7.65 17.10 38.61
N PRO A 872 -6.85 17.34 39.67
CA PRO A 872 -6.98 18.55 40.46
C PRO A 872 -6.89 19.80 39.60
N ARG A 873 -7.77 20.78 39.86
CA ARG A 873 -7.76 22.04 39.14
C ARG A 873 -6.43 22.76 39.35
N ASP A 874 -5.74 23.04 38.25
CA ASP A 874 -4.48 23.79 38.24
C ASP A 874 -4.61 24.93 37.22
N ARG A 875 -4.86 26.13 37.73
CA ARG A 875 -5.05 27.31 36.89
C ARG A 875 -3.78 27.70 36.16
N GLU A 876 -2.62 27.55 36.80
CA GLU A 876 -1.35 27.98 36.22
C GLU A 876 -0.96 27.07 35.07
N ALA A 877 -1.06 25.75 35.27
CA ALA A 877 -0.87 24.77 34.21
C ALA A 877 -1.88 24.93 33.07
N ALA A 878 -3.17 25.18 33.39
CA ALA A 878 -4.20 25.44 32.41
C ALA A 878 -3.86 26.66 31.53
N VAL A 879 -3.49 27.78 32.14
CA VAL A 879 -3.11 29.01 31.41
C VAL A 879 -1.88 28.77 30.56
N ARG A 880 -0.85 28.10 31.08
CA ARG A 880 0.38 27.77 30.33
C ARG A 880 0.05 27.03 29.04
N TRP A 881 -0.67 25.91 29.14
CA TRP A 881 -0.96 25.06 27.98
C TRP A 881 -1.95 25.69 27.00
N LEU A 882 -2.99 26.37 27.49
CA LEU A 882 -3.91 27.10 26.63
C LEU A 882 -3.21 28.26 25.90
N THR A 883 -2.26 28.95 26.54
CA THR A 883 -1.49 30.03 25.92
C THR A 883 -0.60 29.50 24.81
N ALA A 884 0.08 28.37 25.03
CA ALA A 884 0.89 27.71 24.00
C ALA A 884 0.04 27.31 22.78
N SER A 885 -1.10 26.65 23.02
CA SER A 885 -2.01 26.23 21.94
C SER A 885 -2.60 27.43 21.18
N ALA A 886 -2.98 28.49 21.89
CA ALA A 886 -3.51 29.72 21.30
C ALA A 886 -2.46 30.50 20.49
N GLY A 887 -1.19 30.46 20.91
CA GLY A 887 -0.06 31.05 20.18
C GLY A 887 0.14 30.43 18.80
N GLN A 888 -0.19 29.15 18.66
CA GLN A 888 -0.20 28.41 17.38
C GLN A 888 -1.51 28.64 16.57
N GLY A 889 -2.42 29.50 17.03
CA GLY A 889 -3.65 29.85 16.33
C GLY A 889 -4.92 29.11 16.76
N ASN A 890 -4.91 28.31 17.84
CA ASN A 890 -6.09 27.57 18.29
C ASN A 890 -7.16 28.54 18.85
N PRO A 891 -8.32 28.71 18.18
CA PRO A 891 -9.32 29.68 18.60
C PRO A 891 -10.06 29.25 19.88
N TYR A 892 -10.15 27.94 20.15
CA TYR A 892 -10.78 27.39 21.35
C TYR A 892 -9.92 27.64 22.58
N ALA A 893 -8.61 27.42 22.47
CA ALA A 893 -7.68 27.74 23.55
C ALA A 893 -7.72 29.24 23.90
N ARG A 894 -7.73 30.11 22.88
CA ARG A 894 -7.88 31.56 23.06
C ARG A 894 -9.21 31.94 23.71
N PHE A 895 -10.29 31.24 23.39
CA PHE A 895 -11.58 31.44 24.02
C PHE A 895 -11.54 31.13 25.52
N PHE A 896 -10.96 30.00 25.93
CA PHE A 896 -10.83 29.65 27.35
C PHE A 896 -9.97 30.66 28.12
N LEU A 897 -8.86 31.12 27.55
CA LEU A 897 -8.02 32.17 28.16
C LEU A 897 -8.79 33.45 28.42
N ASN A 898 -9.62 33.89 27.48
CA ASN A 898 -10.42 35.11 27.62
C ASN A 898 -11.55 34.99 28.66
N HIS A 899 -11.87 33.77 29.12
CA HIS A 899 -13.02 33.51 29.99
C HIS A 899 -12.66 32.76 31.29
N LEU A 900 -11.36 32.67 31.65
CA LEU A 900 -10.81 31.91 32.79
C LEU A 900 -11.59 32.07 34.11
N ASP A 901 -11.98 33.30 34.45
CA ASP A 901 -12.65 33.64 35.73
C ASP A 901 -14.19 33.57 35.66
N SER A 902 -14.75 33.58 34.45
CA SER A 902 -16.20 33.58 34.21
C SER A 902 -16.76 32.19 33.91
N PHE A 903 -15.89 31.18 33.76
CA PHE A 903 -16.28 29.83 33.41
C PHE A 903 -16.86 29.12 34.65
N ARG A 904 -18.20 29.07 34.72
CA ARG A 904 -18.98 28.07 35.46
C ARG A 904 -19.62 27.16 34.43
N ASP A 905 -19.89 25.91 34.80
CA ASP A 905 -20.62 24.94 33.94
C ASP A 905 -21.74 25.67 33.19
N PRO A 906 -21.62 25.85 31.86
CA PRO A 906 -22.58 26.65 31.13
C PRO A 906 -23.94 25.96 31.27
N SER A 907 -25.00 26.72 31.56
CA SER A 907 -26.34 26.12 31.50
C SER A 907 -26.51 25.49 30.11
N PRO A 908 -27.15 24.31 30.00
CA PRO A 908 -27.29 23.61 28.72
C PRO A 908 -27.80 24.52 27.59
N MET A 909 -28.66 25.47 27.95
CA MET A 909 -29.24 26.48 27.06
C MET A 909 -28.24 27.54 26.56
N LEU A 910 -27.29 27.97 27.40
CA LEU A 910 -26.24 28.91 27.01
C LEU A 910 -25.19 28.24 26.10
N ALA A 911 -24.97 26.95 26.29
CA ALA A 911 -24.06 26.16 25.49
C ALA A 911 -24.67 25.82 24.11
N VAL A 912 -25.98 25.55 24.05
CA VAL A 912 -26.75 25.38 22.79
C VAL A 912 -26.78 26.67 21.96
N THR A 913 -27.05 27.82 22.57
CA THR A 913 -27.08 29.12 21.87
C THR A 913 -25.71 29.52 21.31
N ARG A 914 -24.62 29.18 22.00
CA ARG A 914 -23.24 29.40 21.51
C ARG A 914 -22.86 28.44 20.38
N LEU A 915 -23.32 27.18 20.45
CA LEU A 915 -23.13 26.19 19.38
C LEU A 915 -23.84 26.61 18.08
N LEU A 916 -25.08 27.09 18.18
CA LEU A 916 -25.86 27.61 17.05
C LEU A 916 -25.23 28.88 16.45
N HIS A 917 -24.66 29.76 17.28
CA HIS A 917 -23.95 30.94 16.80
C HIS A 917 -22.65 30.57 16.05
N HIS A 918 -21.92 29.56 16.50
CA HIS A 918 -20.69 29.04 15.86
C HIS A 918 -21.01 28.30 14.55
N LEU A 919 -22.03 27.45 14.54
CA LEU A 919 -22.54 26.80 13.33
C LEU A 919 -22.99 27.83 12.28
N SER A 920 -23.70 28.91 12.67
CA SER A 920 -24.07 29.98 11.73
C SER A 920 -22.87 30.70 11.10
N ARG A 921 -21.71 30.68 11.78
CA ARG A 921 -20.44 31.26 11.31
C ARG A 921 -19.70 30.30 10.38
N ILE A 922 -19.67 29.01 10.71
CA ILE A 922 -19.11 27.94 9.87
C ILE A 922 -19.92 27.83 8.57
N PHE A 923 -21.24 27.85 8.63
CA PHE A 923 -22.09 27.87 7.44
C PHE A 923 -21.91 29.16 6.63
N ARG A 924 -21.72 30.34 7.26
CA ARG A 924 -21.36 31.57 6.52
C ARG A 924 -19.99 31.50 5.85
N GLN A 925 -19.00 30.85 6.47
CA GLN A 925 -17.66 30.67 5.92
C GLN A 925 -17.59 29.55 4.87
N GLN A 926 -18.36 28.48 5.00
CA GLN A 926 -18.53 27.47 3.96
C GLN A 926 -19.34 28.01 2.80
N GLN A 927 -20.37 28.83 3.04
CA GLN A 927 -21.09 29.54 1.98
C GLN A 927 -20.20 30.61 1.31
N SER A 928 -19.31 31.29 2.04
CA SER A 928 -18.31 32.19 1.43
C SER A 928 -17.17 31.44 0.73
N ARG A 929 -16.90 30.18 1.05
CA ARG A 929 -15.97 29.30 0.30
C ARG A 929 -16.64 28.68 -0.93
N LEU A 930 -17.95 28.40 -0.86
CA LEU A 930 -18.76 27.96 -1.99
C LEU A 930 -19.07 29.10 -2.97
N TYR A 931 -19.00 30.36 -2.54
CA TYR A 931 -19.23 31.55 -3.37
C TYR A 931 -18.06 32.56 -3.40
N GLY A 932 -16.85 32.14 -3.00
CA GLY A 932 -15.66 33.00 -2.92
C GLY A 932 -14.40 32.32 -3.44
N GLY A 933 -14.47 31.82 -4.67
CA GLY A 933 -13.32 31.65 -5.57
C GLY A 933 -13.44 32.67 -6.71
N PRO A 934 -12.32 33.09 -7.34
CA PRO A 934 -12.26 34.29 -8.17
C PRO A 934 -13.26 34.19 -9.31
N GLY A 935 -14.02 35.27 -9.54
CA GLY A 935 -14.87 35.40 -10.73
C GLY A 935 -14.08 34.95 -11.96
N MET A 936 -14.70 34.08 -12.76
CA MET A 936 -14.13 33.45 -13.95
C MET A 936 -13.36 34.46 -14.81
N GLY A 937 -12.07 34.60 -14.53
CA GLY A 937 -11.08 35.15 -15.43
C GLY A 937 -10.86 34.07 -16.48
N THR A 938 -11.65 34.13 -17.54
CA THR A 938 -11.55 33.21 -18.67
C THR A 938 -10.12 33.08 -19.16
N ASP A 939 -9.61 31.84 -19.17
CA ASP A 939 -8.29 31.48 -19.64
C ASP A 939 -8.04 32.04 -21.05
N SER A 940 -7.15 33.03 -21.13
CA SER A 940 -6.78 33.70 -22.38
C SER A 940 -6.06 32.75 -23.36
N LYS A 941 -5.39 31.70 -22.86
CA LYS A 941 -4.75 30.67 -23.68
C LYS A 941 -5.78 29.72 -24.29
N LEU A 942 -6.82 29.34 -23.54
CA LEU A 942 -7.91 28.50 -24.06
C LEU A 942 -8.75 29.25 -25.11
N ARG A 943 -9.05 30.55 -24.89
CA ARG A 943 -9.71 31.40 -25.91
C ARG A 943 -8.87 31.58 -27.16
N ARG A 944 -7.54 31.75 -27.01
CA ARG A 944 -6.61 31.87 -28.15
C ARG A 944 -6.52 30.57 -28.95
N ARG A 945 -6.48 29.42 -28.28
CA ARG A 945 -6.50 28.09 -28.92
C ARG A 945 -7.84 27.82 -29.61
N LEU A 946 -8.98 28.16 -29.01
CA LEU A 946 -10.30 28.02 -29.63
C LEU A 946 -10.49 28.97 -30.82
N ARG A 947 -9.96 30.21 -30.76
CA ARG A 947 -9.93 31.14 -31.91
C ARG A 947 -9.05 30.62 -33.05
N GLN A 948 -7.86 30.11 -32.74
CA GLN A 948 -6.97 29.52 -33.75
C GLN A 948 -7.59 28.26 -34.39
N LYS A 949 -8.29 27.42 -33.60
CA LYS A 949 -9.01 26.25 -34.12
C LYS A 949 -10.20 26.64 -35.01
N LYS A 950 -10.96 27.67 -34.65
CA LYS A 950 -12.08 28.19 -35.47
C LYS A 950 -11.62 28.89 -36.76
N MET A 951 -10.49 29.60 -36.72
CA MET A 951 -9.86 30.18 -37.93
C MET A 951 -9.29 29.11 -38.86
N ALA A 952 -8.69 28.05 -38.31
CA ALA A 952 -8.21 26.90 -39.10
C ALA A 952 -9.34 26.09 -39.76
N MET A 953 -10.58 26.23 -39.25
CA MET A 953 -11.80 25.62 -39.80
C MET A 953 -12.63 26.60 -40.65
N GLY A 954 -12.13 27.80 -40.94
CA GLY A 954 -12.73 28.74 -41.91
C GLY A 954 -13.78 29.71 -41.37
N HIS A 955 -13.94 29.85 -40.05
CA HIS A 955 -14.92 30.79 -39.46
C HIS A 955 -14.33 32.19 -39.23
N ALA A 956 -15.13 33.24 -39.50
CA ALA A 956 -14.76 34.63 -39.31
C ALA A 956 -14.68 35.04 -37.81
N PRO A 957 -13.90 36.06 -37.44
CA PRO A 957 -13.47 36.29 -36.04
C PRO A 957 -14.58 36.64 -35.03
N ASP A 958 -15.76 37.10 -35.49
CA ASP A 958 -16.68 37.92 -34.68
C ASP A 958 -18.15 37.47 -34.63
N GLU A 959 -18.48 36.21 -34.96
CA GLU A 959 -19.85 35.70 -34.73
C GLU A 959 -20.09 35.36 -33.24
N ARG A 960 -20.90 36.19 -32.56
CA ARG A 960 -21.44 35.94 -31.21
C ARG A 960 -22.71 35.08 -31.28
N ALA A 961 -22.72 33.95 -30.59
CA ALA A 961 -23.95 33.19 -30.30
C ALA A 961 -24.66 33.80 -29.06
N PRO A 962 -26.01 33.75 -29.00
CA PRO A 962 -26.79 34.44 -27.97
C PRO A 962 -26.70 33.74 -26.61
N GLU A 963 -26.65 34.54 -25.55
CA GLU A 963 -26.65 34.13 -24.16
C GLU A 963 -28.00 33.47 -23.79
N GLN A 964 -27.97 32.23 -23.32
CA GLN A 964 -29.04 31.67 -22.50
C GLN A 964 -28.59 31.72 -21.04
N SER A 965 -29.35 32.47 -20.25
CA SER A 965 -29.20 32.59 -18.80
C SER A 965 -29.66 31.31 -18.10
N TYR A 966 -28.83 30.80 -17.19
CA TYR A 966 -29.29 30.20 -15.94
C TYR A 966 -28.37 30.66 -14.81
#